data_AF-A0A4S4LKV5-F1
#
_entry.id   AF-A0A4S4LKV5-F1
#
_cell.length_a   1.000
_cell.length_b   1.000
_cell.length_c   1.000
_cell.angle_alpha   90.00
_cell.angle_beta   90.00
_cell.angle_gamma   90.00
#
_symmetry.space_group_name_H-M   'P 1'
#
loop_
_entity.id
_entity.type
_entity.pdbx_description
1 polymer ?
#
loop_
_entity_poly.entity_id
_entity_poly.type
_entity_poly.pdbx_seq_one_letter_code
_entity_poly.pdbx_strand_id
1 'polypeptide(L)'
;MSDEKVQSISSGISVSDQEARRRFQHGEAEIEEVPGENSLHRGLKARQISMIALGGAIGTGLIIGSGTALVRGGPLGILLGYSYVGMVCYFVMVALGEMAAYLPHKKGFAGYATRFVDPAMGFALGWNYLLKYLIVTPNNINAAGAVIQYWTTKVHIAIWMVIFILFVFCINLLGVRVFGELEFWFSGIKVVTLIGLILMGLIIDLGGNPRHDRLGFRYWKAPYGPMGHYLQSAVDNEHLSIFLGFWSTLTNALFAYIGTELIGVTVGEAENPRKNIPIAIRRTFFRILIFYIGGVFVIGLIVPSTEDNLFVANKAKTGAAASPFVVATTLAGIRVLNHIINAAILLFVLSAANSDLYIGSRTLYGLAVERKAPRIFTKVNRMGVPWPALILCTLFSGLVFLNVKSASQKVFGWFVNLVSTFGAITWMCICYSHIRFMKALTAQNISRDSIPYKAPMQPFGSWLALISTAIITIFKGYDTFIPFKSDTFVTSYIALPVFCILWAGYKVIYKTSVIPILEVDLTSGMRVLDEEEKEFARVEQLKGPRTRLQRLWDNLTITVRVHSSQDHTFSENLDKMAIQSVSRSVMKKVLAIETEEGAGAMVRRSIGGMTLRNLTPFLMLDHFHISKGAGFPDHPHRGQATVTYMLEGSSRHEDSAGHAGLIKTGGVQWMCAGRGIIHAEMPVNEPGQPEPRGLQLWVDLPAKYKMVEPTYQELDPENIPSAYPAGPDGPQIKVISGKSHGVESPVRPLGGCWYLHIIFKKQGTVFQSIRKSAGWTTFVYTLKGGVKIGSDNVKHDPYYTLVLSASEGENGVTVTSTEDNTELVLIAGEPLDQEVVQYGPFVMTSREEIQKTFIDYRLAQNGFEKAHIWKSKIGGL
;
A
#
# COMPACT_ATOMS: atom_id res chain seq x y z
N MET A 1 -26.17 -25.31 37.15
CA MET A 1 -25.37 -26.53 36.95
C MET A 1 -24.61 -26.37 35.63
N SER A 2 -23.63 -25.47 35.59
CA SER A 2 -22.25 -25.59 36.13
C SER A 2 -21.33 -26.30 35.14
N ASP A 3 -20.58 -25.50 34.38
CA ASP A 3 -19.12 -25.49 34.18
C ASP A 3 -18.29 -26.78 34.03
N GLU A 4 -18.85 -27.98 34.08
CA GLU A 4 -18.09 -29.24 33.94
C GLU A 4 -18.02 -29.78 32.51
N LYS A 5 -18.85 -29.29 31.57
CA LYS A 5 -18.87 -29.80 30.19
C LYS A 5 -17.90 -29.11 29.22
N VAL A 6 -17.21 -28.06 29.65
CA VAL A 6 -16.18 -27.38 28.83
C VAL A 6 -14.76 -27.88 29.17
N GLN A 7 -14.57 -28.58 30.28
CA GLN A 7 -13.27 -29.15 30.67
C GLN A 7 -13.01 -30.57 30.16
N SER A 8 -13.99 -31.30 29.62
CA SER A 8 -13.80 -32.70 29.19
C SER A 8 -13.34 -32.89 27.74
N ILE A 9 -13.13 -31.81 26.97
CA ILE A 9 -12.63 -31.90 25.58
C ILE A 9 -11.12 -31.62 25.49
N SER A 10 -10.46 -31.23 26.59
CA SER A 10 -9.01 -30.94 26.59
C SER A 10 -8.10 -32.13 26.95
N SER A 11 -8.65 -33.30 27.30
CA SER A 11 -7.87 -34.45 27.80
C SER A 11 -7.54 -35.54 26.76
N GLY A 12 -7.74 -35.29 25.47
CA GLY A 12 -7.56 -36.29 24.40
C GLY A 12 -6.43 -36.03 23.40
N ILE A 13 -5.51 -35.09 23.67
CA ILE A 13 -4.43 -34.79 22.71
C ILE A 13 -3.18 -35.58 23.07
N SER A 14 -2.77 -36.49 22.18
CA SER A 14 -1.55 -37.27 22.35
C SER A 14 -0.34 -36.34 22.47
N VAL A 15 0.64 -36.69 23.32
CA VAL A 15 1.89 -35.93 23.50
C VAL A 15 2.64 -35.74 22.15
N SER A 16 2.45 -36.65 21.20
CA SER A 16 3.02 -36.55 19.85
C SER A 16 2.38 -35.44 18.99
N ASP A 17 1.09 -35.15 19.16
CA ASP A 17 0.40 -34.05 18.47
C ASP A 17 0.79 -32.69 19.06
N GLN A 18 1.08 -32.64 20.37
CA GLN A 18 1.62 -31.44 21.00
C GLN A 18 3.06 -31.13 20.57
N GLU A 19 3.91 -32.15 20.37
CA GLU A 19 5.27 -31.97 19.85
C GLU A 19 5.30 -31.61 18.36
N ALA A 20 4.41 -32.18 17.55
CA ALA A 20 4.19 -31.72 16.19
C ALA A 20 3.70 -30.26 16.15
N ARG A 21 2.72 -29.91 17.00
CA ARG A 21 2.23 -28.53 17.17
C ARG A 21 3.31 -27.57 17.69
N ARG A 22 4.22 -27.99 18.57
CA ARG A 22 5.37 -27.18 19.01
C ARG A 22 6.39 -26.98 17.90
N ARG A 23 6.64 -27.98 17.04
CA ARG A 23 7.49 -27.82 15.84
C ARG A 23 6.86 -26.90 14.78
N PHE A 24 5.53 -26.83 14.69
CA PHE A 24 4.81 -25.90 13.80
C PHE A 24 4.64 -24.50 14.40
N GLN A 25 4.36 -24.35 15.69
CA GLN A 25 4.36 -23.05 16.37
C GLN A 25 5.75 -22.42 16.47
N HIS A 26 6.83 -23.22 16.51
CA HIS A 26 8.20 -22.72 16.29
C HIS A 26 8.53 -22.45 14.81
N GLY A 27 7.75 -22.98 13.87
CA GLY A 27 7.81 -22.61 12.45
C GLY A 27 7.02 -21.33 12.11
N GLU A 28 6.07 -20.96 12.97
CA GLU A 28 5.37 -19.67 13.03
C GLU A 28 5.88 -18.79 14.19
N ALA A 29 7.13 -18.97 14.63
CA ALA A 29 7.86 -17.85 15.18
C ALA A 29 7.73 -16.72 14.16
N GLU A 30 7.33 -15.53 14.63
CA GLU A 30 7.16 -14.30 13.84
C GLU A 30 8.05 -14.38 12.61
N ILE A 31 7.43 -14.40 11.42
CA ILE A 31 8.20 -14.30 10.18
C ILE A 31 8.94 -12.97 10.31
N GLU A 32 10.20 -13.04 10.74
CA GLU A 32 11.23 -12.04 10.49
C GLU A 32 11.12 -11.77 8.98
N GLU A 33 10.40 -10.70 8.61
CA GLU A 33 10.63 -10.05 7.34
C GLU A 33 12.13 -9.80 7.34
N VAL A 34 12.89 -10.50 6.48
CA VAL A 34 14.35 -10.34 6.34
C VAL A 34 14.59 -8.84 6.24
N PRO A 35 15.07 -8.20 7.30
CA PRO A 35 15.17 -6.78 7.29
C PRO A 35 16.59 -6.47 6.86
N GLY A 36 16.68 -5.87 5.69
CA GLY A 36 17.94 -5.48 5.12
C GLY A 36 17.68 -4.72 3.84
N GLU A 37 18.74 -4.09 3.34
CA GLU A 37 18.88 -3.38 2.07
C GLU A 37 18.38 -4.16 0.82
N ASN A 38 17.76 -5.33 0.99
CA ASN A 38 17.29 -6.27 -0.01
C ASN A 38 15.75 -6.46 -0.08
N SER A 39 14.93 -5.57 0.47
CA SER A 39 13.46 -5.65 0.37
C SER A 39 12.91 -4.84 -0.82
N LEU A 40 11.71 -5.21 -1.32
CA LEU A 40 11.04 -4.45 -2.39
C LEU A 40 10.72 -3.03 -1.89
N HIS A 41 11.15 -2.02 -2.64
CA HIS A 41 10.82 -0.63 -2.32
C HIS A 41 9.31 -0.40 -2.49
N ARG A 42 8.66 0.19 -1.48
CA ARG A 42 7.27 0.67 -1.60
C ARG A 42 7.29 2.01 -2.34
N GLY A 43 6.69 2.07 -3.53
CA GLY A 43 6.82 3.25 -4.40
C GLY A 43 5.63 3.57 -5.31
N LEU A 44 4.52 2.82 -5.21
CA LEU A 44 3.31 3.09 -6.00
C LEU A 44 2.43 4.13 -5.30
N LYS A 45 2.12 5.23 -5.99
CA LYS A 45 1.19 6.26 -5.53
C LYS A 45 -0.26 5.76 -5.61
N ALA A 46 -1.16 6.25 -4.75
CA ALA A 46 -2.57 5.87 -4.75
C ALA A 46 -3.27 6.03 -6.13
N ARG A 47 -2.89 7.04 -6.91
CA ARG A 47 -3.36 7.24 -8.30
C ARG A 47 -2.94 6.10 -9.23
N GLN A 48 -1.72 5.60 -9.07
CA GLN A 48 -1.15 4.52 -9.89
C GLN A 48 -1.85 3.21 -9.53
N ILE A 49 -2.00 2.91 -8.23
CA ILE A 49 -2.71 1.71 -7.75
C ILE A 49 -4.15 1.70 -8.25
N SER A 50 -4.85 2.83 -8.18
CA SER A 50 -6.24 2.95 -8.66
C SER A 50 -6.35 2.71 -10.16
N MET A 51 -5.43 3.26 -10.97
CA MET A 51 -5.43 3.05 -12.41
C MET A 51 -5.01 1.64 -12.81
N ILE A 52 -4.03 1.04 -12.13
CA ILE A 52 -3.65 -0.37 -12.28
C ILE A 52 -4.85 -1.27 -11.98
N ALA A 53 -5.60 -0.98 -10.91
CA ALA A 53 -6.81 -1.74 -10.58
C ALA A 53 -7.92 -1.58 -11.62
N LEU A 54 -8.02 -0.42 -12.29
CA LEU A 54 -9.03 -0.16 -13.31
C LEU A 54 -8.67 -0.80 -14.66
N GLY A 55 -7.45 -0.54 -15.17
CA GLY A 55 -7.01 -0.90 -16.52
C GLY A 55 -6.06 -2.11 -16.61
N GLY A 56 -5.40 -2.49 -15.51
CA GLY A 56 -4.42 -3.59 -15.48
C GLY A 56 -5.05 -4.97 -15.66
N ALA A 57 -6.33 -5.13 -15.32
CA ALA A 57 -7.07 -6.38 -15.54
C ALA A 57 -7.64 -6.49 -16.96
N ILE A 58 -7.61 -5.42 -17.76
CA ILE A 58 -8.13 -5.47 -19.12
C ILE A 58 -6.99 -5.89 -20.04
N GLY A 59 -7.13 -7.06 -20.66
CA GLY A 59 -6.10 -7.69 -21.49
C GLY A 59 -6.58 -8.16 -22.87
N THR A 60 -5.76 -8.99 -23.49
CA THR A 60 -5.99 -9.59 -24.82
C THR A 60 -7.29 -10.38 -24.94
N GLY A 61 -7.84 -10.89 -23.84
CA GLY A 61 -9.06 -11.70 -23.87
C GLY A 61 -10.31 -10.97 -24.35
N LEU A 62 -10.48 -9.69 -24.00
CA LEU A 62 -11.61 -8.90 -24.49
C LEU A 62 -11.41 -8.42 -25.92
N ILE A 63 -10.20 -8.00 -26.27
CA ILE A 63 -9.94 -7.32 -27.55
C ILE A 63 -9.70 -8.31 -28.70
N ILE A 64 -9.01 -9.43 -28.44
CA ILE A 64 -8.65 -10.43 -29.45
C ILE A 64 -9.45 -11.71 -29.24
N GLY A 65 -9.56 -12.18 -27.99
CA GLY A 65 -10.27 -13.41 -27.65
C GLY A 65 -11.78 -13.38 -28.00
N SER A 66 -12.41 -12.21 -27.92
CA SER A 66 -13.81 -12.01 -28.27
C SER A 66 -14.15 -12.35 -29.72
N GLY A 67 -13.19 -12.26 -30.66
CA GLY A 67 -13.40 -12.69 -32.04
C GLY A 67 -13.66 -14.19 -32.15
N THR A 68 -12.85 -15.00 -31.46
CA THR A 68 -13.08 -16.45 -31.39
C THR A 68 -14.43 -16.78 -30.73
N ALA A 69 -14.80 -16.04 -29.68
CA ALA A 69 -16.07 -16.22 -29.01
C ALA A 69 -17.27 -15.84 -29.89
N LEU A 70 -17.16 -14.76 -30.67
CA LEU A 70 -18.22 -14.31 -31.58
C LEU A 70 -18.47 -15.32 -32.69
N VAL A 71 -17.41 -15.84 -33.32
CA VAL A 71 -17.60 -16.80 -34.41
C VAL A 71 -18.23 -18.09 -33.91
N ARG A 72 -17.76 -18.61 -32.76
CA ARG A 72 -18.27 -19.88 -32.23
C ARG A 72 -19.68 -19.76 -31.64
N GLY A 73 -19.95 -18.70 -30.89
CA GLY A 73 -21.18 -18.56 -30.11
C GLY A 73 -22.24 -17.67 -30.75
N GLY A 74 -21.90 -16.88 -31.78
CA GLY A 74 -22.77 -15.85 -32.32
C GLY A 74 -22.97 -14.67 -31.36
N PRO A 75 -23.70 -13.63 -31.79
CA PRO A 75 -23.83 -12.38 -31.04
C PRO A 75 -24.62 -12.53 -29.73
N LEU A 76 -25.65 -13.40 -29.68
CA LEU A 76 -26.35 -13.71 -28.43
C LEU A 76 -25.53 -14.65 -27.54
N GLY A 77 -24.88 -15.67 -28.11
CA GLY A 77 -24.09 -16.62 -27.33
C GLY A 77 -22.87 -15.98 -26.65
N ILE A 78 -22.19 -15.02 -27.30
CA ILE A 78 -21.12 -14.25 -26.65
C ILE A 78 -21.67 -13.35 -25.53
N LEU A 79 -22.81 -12.70 -25.75
CA LEU A 79 -23.44 -11.83 -24.75
C LEU A 79 -23.84 -12.61 -23.50
N LEU A 80 -24.53 -13.75 -23.67
CA LEU A 80 -24.94 -14.61 -22.57
C LEU A 80 -23.73 -15.15 -21.81
N GLY A 81 -22.70 -15.61 -22.55
CA GLY A 81 -21.52 -16.20 -21.92
C GLY A 81 -20.69 -15.20 -21.11
N TYR A 82 -20.43 -14.01 -21.68
CA TYR A 82 -19.72 -12.95 -20.96
C TYR A 82 -20.53 -12.39 -19.80
N SER A 83 -21.87 -12.37 -19.89
CA SER A 83 -22.73 -11.97 -18.77
C SER A 83 -22.69 -12.98 -17.63
N TYR A 84 -22.81 -14.28 -17.94
CA TYR A 84 -22.78 -15.34 -16.92
C TYR A 84 -21.42 -15.42 -16.23
N VAL A 85 -20.32 -15.46 -16.99
CA VAL A 85 -18.98 -15.50 -16.38
C VAL A 85 -18.63 -14.16 -15.70
N GLY A 86 -19.16 -13.04 -16.20
CA GLY A 86 -19.06 -11.74 -15.52
C GLY A 86 -19.72 -11.74 -14.14
N MET A 87 -20.89 -12.38 -14.01
CA MET A 87 -21.54 -12.60 -12.72
C MET A 87 -20.70 -13.50 -11.80
N VAL A 88 -20.15 -14.60 -12.32
CA VAL A 88 -19.22 -15.48 -11.56
C VAL A 88 -18.01 -14.68 -11.06
N CYS A 89 -17.38 -13.91 -11.95
CA CYS A 89 -16.25 -13.04 -11.62
C CYS A 89 -16.62 -12.03 -10.53
N TYR A 90 -17.81 -11.41 -10.60
CA TYR A 90 -18.28 -10.50 -9.58
C TYR A 90 -18.39 -11.18 -8.21
N PHE A 91 -18.95 -12.39 -8.15
CA PHE A 91 -19.04 -13.16 -6.91
C PHE A 91 -17.67 -13.52 -6.32
N VAL A 92 -16.69 -13.88 -7.16
CA VAL A 92 -15.29 -14.09 -6.72
C VAL A 92 -14.73 -12.81 -6.09
N MET A 93 -14.96 -11.65 -6.73
CA MET A 93 -14.40 -10.38 -6.26
C MET A 93 -15.03 -9.87 -4.97
N VAL A 94 -16.35 -9.99 -4.80
CA VAL A 94 -16.98 -9.59 -3.53
C VAL A 94 -16.59 -10.53 -2.39
N ALA A 95 -16.37 -11.83 -2.67
CA ALA A 95 -15.85 -12.78 -1.69
C ALA A 95 -14.42 -12.41 -1.24
N LEU A 96 -13.54 -12.10 -2.19
CA LEU A 96 -12.21 -11.58 -1.90
C LEU A 96 -12.27 -10.25 -1.13
N GLY A 97 -13.18 -9.37 -1.49
CA GLY A 97 -13.40 -8.08 -0.83
C GLY A 97 -13.81 -8.18 0.61
N GLU A 98 -14.71 -9.10 0.93
CA GLU A 98 -15.18 -9.31 2.29
C GLU A 98 -14.05 -9.82 3.20
N MET A 99 -13.24 -10.78 2.71
CA MET A 99 -12.04 -11.21 3.45
C MET A 99 -11.01 -10.07 3.58
N ALA A 100 -10.78 -9.32 2.50
CA ALA A 100 -9.80 -8.24 2.47
C ALA A 100 -10.18 -7.02 3.29
N ALA A 101 -11.47 -6.70 3.38
CA ALA A 101 -11.95 -5.62 4.22
C ALA A 101 -12.00 -6.01 5.69
N TYR A 102 -12.24 -7.28 6.02
CA TYR A 102 -12.20 -7.75 7.39
C TYR A 102 -10.77 -7.83 7.93
N LEU A 103 -9.90 -8.57 7.23
CA LEU A 103 -8.50 -8.80 7.59
C LEU A 103 -7.60 -8.55 6.37
N PRO A 104 -7.16 -7.30 6.12
CA PRO A 104 -6.19 -7.01 5.07
C PRO A 104 -4.92 -7.87 5.25
N HIS A 105 -4.56 -8.63 4.22
CA HIS A 105 -3.44 -9.57 4.30
C HIS A 105 -2.34 -9.17 3.30
N LYS A 106 -1.12 -8.91 3.80
CA LYS A 106 0.03 -8.51 2.97
C LYS A 106 0.32 -9.47 1.81
N LYS A 107 0.17 -10.78 2.07
CA LYS A 107 0.34 -11.89 1.10
C LYS A 107 -0.82 -12.07 0.10
N GLY A 108 -1.79 -11.16 0.09
CA GLY A 108 -2.99 -11.25 -0.75
C GLY A 108 -3.80 -12.54 -0.53
N PHE A 109 -4.41 -13.05 -1.59
CA PHE A 109 -5.29 -14.23 -1.49
C PHE A 109 -4.58 -15.56 -1.19
N ALA A 110 -3.27 -15.68 -1.48
CA ALA A 110 -2.47 -16.83 -1.03
C ALA A 110 -2.33 -16.85 0.50
N GLY A 111 -2.29 -15.66 1.11
CA GLY A 111 -2.38 -15.48 2.57
C GLY A 111 -3.71 -15.98 3.13
N TYR A 112 -4.84 -15.61 2.52
CA TYR A 112 -6.16 -16.10 2.96
C TYR A 112 -6.29 -17.62 2.89
N ALA A 113 -5.77 -18.26 1.83
CA ALA A 113 -5.76 -19.71 1.75
C ALA A 113 -4.87 -20.35 2.84
N THR A 114 -3.71 -19.75 3.13
CA THR A 114 -2.84 -20.20 4.24
C THR A 114 -3.56 -20.09 5.59
N ARG A 115 -4.21 -18.94 5.84
CA ARG A 115 -4.77 -18.57 7.14
C ARG A 115 -6.12 -19.24 7.45
N PHE A 116 -7.00 -19.38 6.46
CA PHE A 116 -8.37 -19.88 6.68
C PHE A 116 -8.56 -21.35 6.30
N VAL A 117 -7.60 -21.94 5.59
CA VAL A 117 -7.71 -23.30 5.06
C VAL A 117 -6.57 -24.21 5.50
N ASP A 118 -5.39 -24.06 4.91
CA ASP A 118 -4.24 -24.95 5.06
C ASP A 118 -3.00 -24.27 4.46
N PRO A 119 -1.85 -24.24 5.15
CA PRO A 119 -0.59 -23.77 4.57
C PRO A 119 -0.21 -24.41 3.23
N ALA A 120 -0.52 -25.69 3.02
CA ALA A 120 -0.28 -26.37 1.74
C ALA A 120 -1.12 -25.75 0.61
N MET A 121 -2.37 -25.36 0.89
CA MET A 121 -3.22 -24.72 -0.10
C MET A 121 -2.71 -23.32 -0.45
N GLY A 122 -2.23 -22.58 0.54
CA GLY A 122 -1.56 -21.30 0.32
C GLY A 122 -0.29 -21.41 -0.52
N PHE A 123 0.53 -22.44 -0.30
CA PHE A 123 1.70 -22.76 -1.12
C PHE A 123 1.30 -23.07 -2.57
N ALA A 124 0.37 -24.01 -2.77
CA ALA A 124 -0.07 -24.42 -4.09
C ALA A 124 -0.72 -23.26 -4.86
N LEU A 125 -1.52 -22.42 -4.18
CA LEU A 125 -2.14 -21.24 -4.77
C LEU A 125 -1.10 -20.21 -5.22
N GLY A 126 -0.07 -19.95 -4.40
CA GLY A 126 1.00 -19.03 -4.77
C GLY A 126 1.78 -19.49 -6.01
N TRP A 127 2.16 -20.78 -6.07
CA TRP A 127 2.84 -21.35 -7.24
C TRP A 127 1.93 -21.42 -8.48
N ASN A 128 0.66 -21.78 -8.30
CA ASN A 128 -0.34 -21.75 -9.37
C ASN A 128 -0.49 -20.35 -9.98
N TYR A 129 -0.50 -19.33 -9.13
CA TYR A 129 -0.57 -17.94 -9.58
C TYR A 129 0.72 -17.53 -10.30
N LEU A 130 1.89 -17.93 -9.82
CA LEU A 130 3.16 -17.71 -10.54
C LEU A 130 3.14 -18.36 -11.93
N LEU A 131 2.75 -19.64 -12.02
CA LEU A 131 2.67 -20.38 -13.28
C LEU A 131 1.74 -19.68 -14.28
N LYS A 132 0.61 -19.13 -13.82
CA LYS A 132 -0.25 -18.26 -14.64
C LYS A 132 0.54 -17.13 -15.28
N TYR A 133 1.35 -16.39 -14.52
CA TYR A 133 2.13 -15.26 -15.02
C TYR A 133 3.28 -15.63 -15.93
N LEU A 134 3.90 -16.80 -15.72
CA LEU A 134 4.92 -17.34 -16.62
C LEU A 134 4.38 -17.65 -18.01
N ILE A 135 3.06 -17.91 -18.15
CA ILE A 135 2.41 -18.23 -19.43
C ILE A 135 1.68 -17.04 -20.05
N VAL A 136 1.03 -16.18 -19.26
CA VAL A 136 0.28 -15.03 -19.79
C VAL A 136 1.21 -13.96 -20.37
N THR A 137 2.42 -13.79 -19.82
CA THR A 137 3.42 -12.85 -20.36
C THR A 137 3.79 -13.18 -21.81
N PRO A 138 4.25 -14.41 -22.15
CA PRO A 138 4.48 -14.79 -23.55
C PRO A 138 3.20 -14.77 -24.39
N ASN A 139 2.01 -14.98 -23.81
CA ASN A 139 0.76 -14.86 -24.54
C ASN A 139 0.49 -13.43 -25.04
N ASN A 140 0.73 -12.44 -24.19
CA ASN A 140 0.57 -11.04 -24.57
C ASN A 140 1.65 -10.59 -25.59
N ILE A 141 2.87 -11.11 -25.48
CA ILE A 141 3.92 -10.90 -26.49
C ILE A 141 3.55 -11.58 -27.82
N ASN A 142 2.96 -12.78 -27.78
CA ASN A 142 2.46 -13.49 -28.96
C ASN A 142 1.40 -12.65 -29.68
N ALA A 143 0.47 -12.07 -28.92
CA ALA A 143 -0.54 -11.15 -29.44
C ALA A 143 0.08 -9.87 -30.03
N ALA A 144 1.09 -9.29 -29.38
CA ALA A 144 1.84 -8.15 -29.92
C ALA A 144 2.46 -8.47 -31.29
N GLY A 145 3.06 -9.65 -31.40
CA GLY A 145 3.60 -10.19 -32.65
C GLY A 145 2.52 -10.36 -33.73
N ALA A 146 1.34 -10.85 -33.36
CA ALA A 146 0.21 -10.96 -34.28
C ALA A 146 -0.26 -9.59 -34.79
N VAL A 147 -0.28 -8.57 -33.93
CA VAL A 147 -0.73 -7.21 -34.27
C VAL A 147 0.30 -6.48 -35.14
N ILE A 148 1.61 -6.62 -34.87
CA ILE A 148 2.64 -5.91 -35.67
C ILE A 148 2.68 -6.39 -37.14
N GLN A 149 2.29 -7.64 -37.38
CA GLN A 149 2.17 -8.20 -38.73
C GLN A 149 1.12 -7.49 -39.60
N TYR A 150 0.23 -6.69 -39.00
CA TYR A 150 -0.68 -5.81 -39.73
C TYR A 150 0.07 -4.78 -40.60
N TRP A 151 1.18 -4.21 -40.10
CA TRP A 151 1.96 -3.20 -40.84
C TRP A 151 3.09 -3.81 -41.67
N THR A 152 3.72 -4.89 -41.20
CA THR A 152 4.84 -5.51 -41.93
C THR A 152 4.98 -7.00 -41.67
N THR A 153 5.13 -7.77 -42.75
CA THR A 153 5.46 -9.20 -42.73
C THR A 153 6.86 -9.48 -43.28
N LYS A 154 7.61 -8.44 -43.68
CA LYS A 154 8.96 -8.57 -44.25
C LYS A 154 9.99 -9.04 -43.22
N VAL A 155 9.78 -8.70 -41.95
CA VAL A 155 10.67 -9.04 -40.84
C VAL A 155 10.14 -10.31 -40.16
N HIS A 156 11.03 -11.28 -39.92
CA HIS A 156 10.66 -12.53 -39.28
C HIS A 156 10.08 -12.30 -37.86
N ILE A 157 8.97 -12.97 -37.54
CA ILE A 157 8.20 -12.73 -36.30
C ILE A 157 9.04 -12.90 -35.02
N ALA A 158 10.01 -13.81 -35.04
CA ALA A 158 10.93 -14.02 -33.91
C ALA A 158 11.71 -12.76 -33.52
N ILE A 159 12.07 -11.90 -34.49
CA ILE A 159 12.80 -10.65 -34.23
C ILE A 159 11.91 -9.69 -33.45
N TRP A 160 10.65 -9.54 -33.85
CA TRP A 160 9.66 -8.74 -33.12
C TRP A 160 9.44 -9.26 -31.70
N MET A 161 9.37 -10.59 -31.52
CA MET A 161 9.25 -11.20 -30.19
C MET A 161 10.44 -10.86 -29.28
N VAL A 162 11.68 -10.95 -29.79
CA VAL A 162 12.88 -10.53 -29.03
C VAL A 162 12.80 -9.06 -28.64
N ILE A 163 12.44 -8.19 -29.59
CA ILE A 163 12.30 -6.74 -29.33
C ILE A 163 11.29 -6.49 -28.22
N PHE A 164 10.12 -7.13 -28.26
CA PHE A 164 9.08 -6.96 -27.24
C PHE A 164 9.48 -7.53 -25.88
N ILE A 165 10.15 -8.68 -25.83
CA ILE A 165 10.71 -9.25 -24.58
C ILE A 165 11.72 -8.27 -23.98
N LEU A 166 12.67 -7.78 -24.76
CA LEU A 166 13.70 -6.85 -24.29
C LEU A 166 13.08 -5.53 -23.82
N PHE A 167 12.09 -5.01 -24.56
CA PHE A 167 11.37 -3.79 -24.18
C PHE A 167 10.70 -3.95 -22.80
N VAL A 168 9.92 -5.02 -22.60
CA VAL A 168 9.23 -5.30 -21.34
C VAL A 168 10.21 -5.57 -20.20
N PHE A 169 11.30 -6.31 -20.47
CA PHE A 169 12.35 -6.58 -19.50
C PHE A 169 13.06 -5.30 -19.04
N CYS A 170 13.46 -4.44 -19.98
CA CYS A 170 14.13 -3.18 -19.68
C CYS A 170 13.26 -2.28 -18.81
N ILE A 171 11.95 -2.14 -19.10
CA ILE A 171 11.04 -1.36 -18.26
C ILE A 171 10.99 -1.91 -16.84
N ASN A 172 10.92 -3.23 -16.68
CA ASN A 172 10.86 -3.87 -15.36
C ASN A 172 12.17 -3.76 -14.56
N LEU A 173 13.31 -3.52 -15.22
CA LEU A 173 14.58 -3.24 -14.54
C LEU A 173 14.66 -1.82 -13.94
N LEU A 174 13.89 -0.86 -14.47
CA LEU A 174 13.92 0.56 -14.06
C LEU A 174 13.20 0.85 -12.74
N GLY A 175 12.81 -0.17 -11.99
CA GLY A 175 12.22 -0.01 -10.65
C GLY A 175 10.71 0.29 -10.64
N VAL A 176 10.13 0.16 -9.45
CA VAL A 176 8.67 0.30 -9.22
C VAL A 176 8.12 1.67 -9.57
N ARG A 177 8.90 2.75 -9.39
CA ARG A 177 8.44 4.12 -9.65
C ARG A 177 8.18 4.35 -11.14
N VAL A 178 9.11 3.91 -12.00
CA VAL A 178 8.98 4.03 -13.46
C VAL A 178 7.86 3.13 -13.97
N PHE A 179 7.81 1.88 -13.50
CA PHE A 179 6.71 0.98 -13.80
C PHE A 179 5.33 1.60 -13.46
N GLY A 180 5.20 2.17 -12.26
CA GLY A 180 3.94 2.75 -11.78
C GLY A 180 3.47 3.95 -12.61
N GLU A 181 4.37 4.82 -13.06
CA GLU A 181 4.01 5.94 -13.94
C GLU A 181 3.65 5.46 -15.35
N LEU A 182 4.41 4.52 -15.93
CA LEU A 182 4.09 3.96 -17.25
C LEU A 182 2.73 3.26 -17.24
N GLU A 183 2.46 2.44 -16.22
CA GLU A 183 1.20 1.70 -16.16
C GLU A 183 0.00 2.61 -15.86
N PHE A 184 0.20 3.72 -15.14
CA PHE A 184 -0.82 4.75 -14.99
C PHE A 184 -1.25 5.31 -16.35
N TRP A 185 -0.29 5.70 -17.19
CA TRP A 185 -0.58 6.23 -18.53
C TRP A 185 -1.14 5.16 -19.47
N PHE A 186 -0.53 3.97 -19.49
CA PHE A 186 -1.04 2.87 -20.29
C PHE A 186 -2.47 2.51 -19.91
N SER A 187 -2.78 2.34 -18.63
CA SER A 187 -4.15 2.08 -18.15
C SER A 187 -5.13 3.20 -18.52
N GLY A 188 -4.70 4.46 -18.47
CA GLY A 188 -5.52 5.59 -18.93
C GLY A 188 -5.86 5.49 -20.42
N ILE A 189 -4.86 5.25 -21.27
CA ILE A 189 -5.05 5.08 -22.71
C ILE A 189 -5.94 3.87 -23.01
N LYS A 190 -5.77 2.75 -22.30
CA LYS A 190 -6.61 1.55 -22.43
C LYS A 190 -8.09 1.88 -22.21
N VAL A 191 -8.41 2.57 -21.12
CA VAL A 191 -9.78 2.95 -20.77
C VAL A 191 -10.38 3.88 -21.83
N VAL A 192 -9.65 4.93 -22.22
CA VAL A 192 -10.11 5.87 -23.27
C VAL A 192 -10.33 5.15 -24.61
N THR A 193 -9.42 4.26 -24.98
CA THR A 193 -9.52 3.45 -26.21
C THR A 193 -10.78 2.59 -26.18
N LEU A 194 -11.06 1.89 -25.08
CA LEU A 194 -12.25 1.03 -24.97
C LEU A 194 -13.56 1.83 -25.05
N ILE A 195 -13.63 2.99 -24.39
CA ILE A 195 -14.77 3.90 -24.51
C ILE A 195 -14.92 4.32 -25.97
N GLY A 196 -13.83 4.73 -26.62
CA GLY A 196 -13.80 5.11 -28.03
C GLY A 196 -14.27 3.99 -28.96
N LEU A 197 -13.84 2.74 -28.73
CA LEU A 197 -14.24 1.57 -29.51
C LEU A 197 -15.73 1.24 -29.34
N ILE A 198 -16.26 1.35 -28.12
CA ILE A 198 -17.69 1.15 -27.84
C ILE A 198 -18.52 2.24 -28.52
N LEU A 199 -18.16 3.52 -28.35
CA LEU A 199 -18.85 4.63 -28.99
C LEU A 199 -18.79 4.54 -30.52
N MET A 200 -17.61 4.23 -31.08
CA MET A 200 -17.43 4.00 -32.50
C MET A 200 -18.34 2.89 -33.00
N GLY A 201 -18.40 1.75 -32.30
CA GLY A 201 -19.29 0.66 -32.69
C GLY A 201 -20.77 1.06 -32.68
N LEU A 202 -21.21 1.79 -31.67
CA LEU A 202 -22.57 2.34 -31.64
C LEU A 202 -22.84 3.32 -32.80
N ILE A 203 -21.88 4.18 -33.13
CA ILE A 203 -21.99 5.09 -34.27
C ILE A 203 -22.09 4.31 -35.59
N ILE A 204 -21.28 3.27 -35.77
CA ILE A 204 -21.33 2.39 -36.95
C ILE A 204 -22.70 1.71 -37.06
N ASP A 205 -23.21 1.13 -35.96
CA ASP A 205 -24.52 0.46 -35.93
C ASP A 205 -25.67 1.40 -36.29
N LEU A 206 -25.63 2.65 -35.79
CA LEU A 206 -26.64 3.68 -36.05
C LEU A 206 -26.54 4.32 -37.45
N GLY A 207 -25.60 3.89 -38.30
CA GLY A 207 -25.46 4.37 -39.69
C GLY A 207 -24.50 5.54 -39.88
N GLY A 208 -23.66 5.86 -38.88
CA GLY A 208 -22.60 6.87 -38.98
C GLY A 208 -21.35 6.39 -39.74
N ASN A 209 -21.43 5.27 -40.47
CA ASN A 209 -20.34 4.80 -41.33
C ASN A 209 -20.35 5.51 -42.69
N PRO A 210 -19.22 5.51 -43.45
CA PRO A 210 -19.14 6.16 -44.77
C PRO A 210 -20.16 5.71 -45.82
N ARG A 211 -20.81 4.55 -45.63
CA ARG A 211 -21.88 4.06 -46.52
C ARG A 211 -23.27 4.53 -46.09
N HIS A 212 -23.38 5.26 -44.98
CA HIS A 212 -24.62 5.69 -44.35
C HIS A 212 -25.61 4.53 -44.08
N ASP A 213 -25.08 3.32 -43.93
CA ASP A 213 -25.87 2.10 -43.83
C ASP A 213 -26.12 1.74 -42.36
N ARG A 214 -27.38 1.77 -41.93
CA ARG A 214 -27.74 1.39 -40.56
C ARG A 214 -27.78 -0.13 -40.43
N LEU A 215 -26.95 -0.70 -39.55
CA LEU A 215 -26.94 -2.14 -39.29
C LEU A 215 -28.17 -2.55 -38.47
N GLY A 216 -28.37 -1.98 -37.27
CA GLY A 216 -29.61 -2.13 -36.50
C GLY A 216 -29.99 -3.59 -36.24
N PHE A 217 -29.12 -4.33 -35.53
CA PHE A 217 -29.27 -5.78 -35.25
C PHE A 217 -29.33 -6.67 -36.50
N ARG A 218 -28.86 -6.21 -37.66
CA ARG A 218 -28.81 -7.02 -38.90
C ARG A 218 -28.10 -8.36 -38.70
N TYR A 219 -26.97 -8.37 -38.01
CA TYR A 219 -26.20 -9.58 -37.76
C TYR A 219 -26.82 -10.53 -36.71
N TRP A 220 -27.91 -10.13 -36.06
CA TRP A 220 -28.68 -11.00 -35.17
C TRP A 220 -29.82 -11.73 -35.91
N LYS A 221 -30.05 -11.40 -37.18
CA LYS A 221 -31.11 -11.96 -38.03
C LYS A 221 -30.51 -12.87 -39.09
N ALA A 222 -31.35 -13.68 -39.73
CA ALA A 222 -30.94 -14.53 -40.86
C ALA A 222 -30.34 -13.66 -41.99
N PRO A 223 -29.27 -14.12 -42.69
CA PRO A 223 -28.68 -15.48 -42.64
C PRO A 223 -27.64 -15.71 -41.54
N TYR A 224 -27.27 -14.70 -40.73
CA TYR A 224 -26.23 -14.83 -39.69
C TYR A 224 -26.74 -15.50 -38.41
N GLY A 225 -27.93 -15.07 -37.96
CA GLY A 225 -28.61 -15.60 -36.78
C GLY A 225 -28.02 -15.14 -35.44
N PRO A 226 -28.79 -15.24 -34.35
CA PRO A 226 -28.36 -14.78 -33.03
C PRO A 226 -27.36 -15.73 -32.37
N MET A 227 -27.40 -17.02 -32.70
CA MET A 227 -26.55 -18.07 -32.13
C MET A 227 -25.59 -18.59 -33.19
N GLY A 228 -24.35 -18.88 -32.80
CA GLY A 228 -23.34 -19.50 -33.64
C GLY A 228 -23.38 -21.03 -33.57
N HIS A 229 -22.74 -21.67 -34.53
CA HIS A 229 -22.57 -23.12 -34.60
C HIS A 229 -21.10 -23.47 -34.41
N TYR A 230 -20.79 -24.46 -33.56
CA TYR A 230 -19.43 -24.91 -33.34
C TYR A 230 -19.34 -26.43 -33.37
N LEU A 231 -18.32 -26.94 -34.09
CA LEU A 231 -18.13 -28.37 -34.37
C LEU A 231 -19.31 -29.03 -35.10
N GLN A 232 -20.08 -28.25 -35.87
CA GLN A 232 -21.24 -28.76 -36.65
C GLN A 232 -20.88 -29.95 -37.56
N SER A 233 -19.68 -29.95 -38.15
CA SER A 233 -19.23 -31.04 -39.02
C SER A 233 -18.82 -32.31 -38.26
N ALA A 234 -18.62 -32.22 -36.95
CA ALA A 234 -18.23 -33.34 -36.09
C ALA A 234 -19.36 -33.79 -35.16
N VAL A 235 -20.43 -33.01 -35.07
CA VAL A 235 -21.60 -33.25 -34.24
C VAL A 235 -22.83 -33.16 -35.14
N ASP A 236 -23.40 -34.31 -35.51
CA ASP A 236 -24.57 -34.43 -36.41
C ASP A 236 -25.88 -33.89 -35.81
N ASN A 237 -25.81 -32.98 -34.84
CA ASN A 237 -26.94 -32.36 -34.16
C ASN A 237 -26.72 -30.85 -34.03
N GLU A 238 -27.58 -30.07 -34.69
CA GLU A 238 -27.53 -28.61 -34.73
C GLU A 238 -27.69 -27.97 -33.34
N HIS A 239 -28.63 -28.45 -32.52
CA HIS A 239 -28.84 -27.92 -31.17
C HIS A 239 -27.63 -28.14 -30.26
N LEU A 240 -26.98 -29.30 -30.40
CA LEU A 240 -25.75 -29.59 -29.66
C LEU A 240 -24.60 -28.68 -30.13
N SER A 241 -24.44 -28.48 -31.43
CA SER A 241 -23.45 -27.55 -32.00
C SER A 241 -23.65 -26.10 -31.51
N ILE A 242 -24.89 -25.64 -31.41
CA ILE A 242 -25.24 -24.33 -30.82
C ILE A 242 -24.84 -24.27 -29.34
N PHE A 243 -25.17 -25.31 -28.56
CA PHE A 243 -24.81 -25.39 -27.15
C PHE A 243 -23.29 -25.39 -26.94
N LEU A 244 -22.54 -26.15 -27.74
CA LEU A 244 -21.08 -26.17 -27.71
C LEU A 244 -20.49 -24.81 -28.09
N GLY A 245 -21.08 -24.13 -29.08
CA GLY A 245 -20.74 -22.75 -29.44
C GLY A 245 -20.89 -21.79 -28.27
N PHE A 246 -22.05 -21.81 -27.59
CA PHE A 246 -22.29 -21.06 -26.35
C PHE A 246 -21.30 -21.46 -25.24
N TRP A 247 -21.06 -22.74 -25.02
CA TRP A 247 -20.11 -23.20 -23.99
C TRP A 247 -18.69 -22.69 -24.26
N SER A 248 -18.29 -22.63 -25.53
CA SER A 248 -16.99 -22.04 -25.91
C SER A 248 -16.91 -20.54 -25.60
N THR A 249 -18.02 -19.81 -25.48
CA THR A 249 -17.97 -18.40 -25.08
C THR A 249 -17.70 -18.26 -23.58
N LEU A 250 -18.14 -19.22 -22.75
CA LEU A 250 -17.82 -19.25 -21.32
C LEU A 250 -16.30 -19.39 -21.08
N THR A 251 -15.63 -20.26 -21.83
CA THR A 251 -14.18 -20.48 -21.69
C THR A 251 -13.36 -19.27 -22.14
N ASN A 252 -13.79 -18.58 -23.21
CA ASN A 252 -13.20 -17.33 -23.66
C ASN A 252 -13.47 -16.17 -22.68
N ALA A 253 -14.68 -16.08 -22.14
CA ALA A 253 -15.04 -15.08 -21.14
C ALA A 253 -14.20 -15.26 -19.87
N LEU A 254 -13.99 -16.51 -19.43
CA LEU A 254 -13.12 -16.82 -18.29
C LEU A 254 -11.71 -16.28 -18.51
N PHE A 255 -11.12 -16.49 -19.68
CA PHE A 255 -9.82 -15.90 -20.04
C PHE A 255 -9.85 -14.37 -19.96
N ALA A 256 -10.92 -13.74 -20.48
CA ALA A 256 -11.05 -12.29 -20.53
C ALA A 256 -11.15 -11.64 -19.14
N TYR A 257 -11.80 -12.32 -18.18
CA TYR A 257 -12.00 -11.79 -16.83
C TYR A 257 -10.85 -12.12 -15.86
N ILE A 258 -10.03 -13.13 -16.14
CA ILE A 258 -8.84 -13.45 -15.33
C ILE A 258 -7.88 -12.24 -15.29
N GLY A 259 -7.34 -11.97 -14.10
CA GLY A 259 -6.57 -10.76 -13.81
C GLY A 259 -7.39 -9.73 -13.01
N THR A 260 -8.71 -9.88 -12.96
CA THR A 260 -9.59 -9.10 -12.08
C THR A 260 -9.23 -9.27 -10.60
N GLU A 261 -8.75 -10.46 -10.22
CA GLU A 261 -8.30 -10.78 -8.86
C GLU A 261 -7.01 -10.04 -8.43
N LEU A 262 -6.35 -9.30 -9.33
CA LEU A 262 -5.15 -8.51 -9.02
C LEU A 262 -5.37 -7.50 -7.89
N ILE A 263 -6.61 -7.02 -7.70
CA ILE A 263 -6.99 -6.16 -6.58
C ILE A 263 -6.60 -6.82 -5.24
N GLY A 264 -6.71 -8.14 -5.14
CA GLY A 264 -6.32 -8.92 -3.96
C GLY A 264 -4.83 -8.89 -3.63
N VAL A 265 -3.97 -8.71 -4.63
CA VAL A 265 -2.51 -8.55 -4.44
C VAL A 265 -2.20 -7.15 -3.93
N THR A 266 -2.91 -6.14 -4.45
CA THR A 266 -2.74 -4.74 -4.03
C THR A 266 -3.25 -4.44 -2.62
N VAL A 267 -3.98 -5.36 -1.97
CA VAL A 267 -4.48 -5.20 -0.58
C VAL A 267 -3.34 -4.89 0.39
N GLY A 268 -2.19 -5.56 0.23
CA GLY A 268 -1.02 -5.35 1.09
C GLY A 268 -0.33 -4.00 0.91
N GLU A 269 -0.64 -3.29 -0.18
CA GLU A 269 -0.02 -2.00 -0.55
C GLU A 269 -1.03 -0.83 -0.53
N ALA A 270 -2.31 -1.11 -0.28
CA ALA A 270 -3.38 -0.11 -0.31
C ALA A 270 -3.41 0.73 0.98
N GLU A 271 -3.53 2.04 0.83
CA GLU A 271 -3.87 2.94 1.95
C GLU A 271 -5.30 2.62 2.41
N ASN A 272 -5.54 2.51 3.72
CA ASN A 272 -6.82 2.10 4.32
C ASN A 272 -7.57 1.00 3.51
N PRO A 273 -7.05 -0.25 3.49
CA PRO A 273 -7.62 -1.32 2.67
C PRO A 273 -9.08 -1.61 2.98
N ARG A 274 -9.50 -1.48 4.25
CA ARG A 274 -10.88 -1.75 4.71
C ARG A 274 -11.93 -0.88 4.01
N LYS A 275 -11.56 0.36 3.65
CA LYS A 275 -12.43 1.27 2.90
C LYS A 275 -12.17 1.24 1.40
N ASN A 276 -10.91 1.20 0.98
CA ASN A 276 -10.54 1.38 -0.43
C ASN A 276 -10.74 0.10 -1.28
N ILE A 277 -10.59 -1.10 -0.70
CA ILE A 277 -10.83 -2.35 -1.42
C ILE A 277 -12.32 -2.53 -1.80
N PRO A 278 -13.30 -2.31 -0.90
CA PRO A 278 -14.71 -2.30 -1.30
C PRO A 278 -15.06 -1.28 -2.39
N ILE A 279 -14.40 -0.12 -2.42
CA ILE A 279 -14.57 0.87 -3.49
C ILE A 279 -14.03 0.32 -4.82
N ALA A 280 -12.85 -0.30 -4.83
CA ALA A 280 -12.25 -0.91 -6.02
C ALA A 280 -13.12 -2.06 -6.58
N ILE A 281 -13.75 -2.86 -5.71
CA ILE A 281 -14.66 -3.93 -6.11
C ILE A 281 -15.94 -3.38 -6.73
N ARG A 282 -16.51 -2.30 -6.17
CA ARG A 282 -17.65 -1.62 -6.80
C ARG A 282 -17.30 -1.08 -8.20
N ARG A 283 -16.08 -0.57 -8.40
CA ARG A 283 -15.59 -0.16 -9.73
C ARG A 283 -15.44 -1.35 -10.68
N THR A 284 -15.06 -2.52 -10.16
CA THR A 284 -14.99 -3.76 -10.94
C THR A 284 -16.34 -4.17 -11.52
N PHE A 285 -17.45 -3.96 -10.81
CA PHE A 285 -18.79 -4.19 -11.35
C PHE A 285 -19.07 -3.35 -12.60
N PHE A 286 -18.81 -2.04 -12.54
CA PHE A 286 -18.98 -1.16 -13.70
C PHE A 286 -18.02 -1.52 -14.85
N ARG A 287 -16.80 -1.97 -14.53
CA ARG A 287 -15.84 -2.47 -15.52
C ARG A 287 -16.41 -3.67 -16.29
N ILE A 288 -16.97 -4.66 -15.58
CA ILE A 288 -17.60 -5.85 -16.17
C ILE A 288 -18.76 -5.44 -17.07
N LEU A 289 -19.66 -4.58 -16.56
CA LEU A 289 -20.86 -4.18 -17.30
C LEU A 289 -20.54 -3.38 -18.56
N ILE A 290 -19.70 -2.35 -18.44
CA ILE A 290 -19.47 -1.39 -19.54
C ILE A 290 -18.49 -1.97 -20.56
N PHE A 291 -17.31 -2.42 -20.12
CA PHE A 291 -16.27 -2.79 -21.07
C PHE A 291 -16.42 -4.21 -21.59
N TYR A 292 -16.77 -5.17 -20.74
CA TYR A 292 -16.89 -6.56 -21.16
C TYR A 292 -18.24 -6.83 -21.79
N ILE A 293 -19.34 -6.69 -21.04
CA ILE A 293 -20.69 -6.97 -21.54
C ILE A 293 -21.08 -5.96 -22.62
N GLY A 294 -20.92 -4.65 -22.36
CA GLY A 294 -21.16 -3.61 -23.36
C GLY A 294 -20.27 -3.73 -24.59
N GLY A 295 -18.99 -4.08 -24.40
CA GLY A 295 -18.05 -4.32 -25.50
C GLY A 295 -18.48 -5.47 -26.41
N VAL A 296 -18.80 -6.64 -25.86
CA VAL A 296 -19.23 -7.80 -26.68
C VAL A 296 -20.61 -7.61 -27.29
N PHE A 297 -21.50 -6.88 -26.61
CA PHE A 297 -22.80 -6.49 -27.17
C PHE A 297 -22.61 -5.66 -28.43
N VAL A 298 -21.78 -4.62 -28.36
CA VAL A 298 -21.46 -3.77 -29.52
C VAL A 298 -20.76 -4.57 -30.63
N ILE A 299 -19.80 -5.44 -30.29
CA ILE A 299 -19.17 -6.34 -31.26
C ILE A 299 -20.22 -7.18 -32.01
N GLY A 300 -21.18 -7.76 -31.28
CA GLY A 300 -22.26 -8.55 -31.87
C GLY A 300 -23.23 -7.75 -32.75
N LEU A 301 -23.29 -6.41 -32.62
CA LEU A 301 -24.08 -5.55 -33.50
C LEU A 301 -23.35 -5.23 -34.81
N ILE A 302 -22.03 -5.06 -34.76
CA ILE A 302 -21.24 -4.47 -35.85
C ILE A 302 -20.40 -5.46 -36.65
N VAL A 303 -20.28 -6.71 -36.21
CA VAL A 303 -19.54 -7.75 -36.93
C VAL A 303 -20.40 -8.99 -37.12
N PRO A 304 -20.51 -9.55 -38.35
CA PRO A 304 -21.15 -10.83 -38.55
C PRO A 304 -20.29 -11.97 -37.97
N SER A 305 -20.94 -12.94 -37.31
CA SER A 305 -20.26 -14.13 -36.75
C SER A 305 -19.63 -15.02 -37.80
N THR A 306 -20.09 -14.94 -39.06
CA THR A 306 -19.62 -15.74 -40.20
C THR A 306 -18.42 -15.13 -40.92
N GLU A 307 -17.83 -14.06 -40.39
CA GLU A 307 -16.74 -13.35 -41.08
C GLU A 307 -15.40 -14.09 -40.95
N ASP A 308 -14.85 -14.59 -42.06
CA ASP A 308 -13.57 -15.33 -42.08
C ASP A 308 -12.38 -14.49 -41.57
N ASN A 309 -12.45 -13.17 -41.72
CA ASN A 309 -11.42 -12.24 -41.25
C ASN A 309 -11.29 -12.19 -39.72
N LEU A 310 -12.26 -12.74 -38.96
CA LEU A 310 -12.13 -12.92 -37.51
C LEU A 310 -11.10 -14.01 -37.13
N PHE A 311 -10.80 -14.93 -38.05
CA PHE A 311 -9.82 -16.00 -37.86
C PHE A 311 -8.55 -15.83 -38.69
N VAL A 312 -8.58 -15.02 -39.75
CA VAL A 312 -7.46 -14.83 -40.67
C VAL A 312 -7.19 -13.34 -40.84
N ALA A 313 -6.13 -12.81 -40.23
CA ALA A 313 -5.61 -11.51 -40.66
C ALA A 313 -5.08 -11.61 -42.11
N ASN A 314 -5.85 -11.02 -43.03
CA ASN A 314 -5.46 -10.44 -44.33
C ASN A 314 -4.44 -11.21 -45.18
N LYS A 315 -4.87 -11.68 -46.37
CA LYS A 315 -4.17 -11.95 -47.67
C LYS A 315 -2.68 -12.36 -47.73
N ALA A 316 -1.83 -12.04 -46.78
CA ALA A 316 -0.60 -12.73 -46.45
C ALA A 316 -0.92 -14.05 -45.74
N LYS A 317 -0.20 -15.12 -46.07
CA LYS A 317 -0.34 -16.48 -45.53
C LYS A 317 0.03 -16.61 -44.04
N THR A 318 -0.29 -15.63 -43.19
CA THR A 318 0.09 -15.55 -41.78
C THR A 318 -1.15 -15.39 -40.90
N GLY A 319 -1.65 -16.51 -40.37
CA GLY A 319 -2.87 -16.59 -39.52
C GLY A 319 -2.72 -15.94 -38.14
N ALA A 320 -2.79 -14.60 -38.10
CA ALA A 320 -2.94 -13.82 -36.87
C ALA A 320 -4.43 -13.57 -36.59
N ALA A 321 -4.86 -13.69 -35.32
CA ALA A 321 -6.23 -13.39 -34.89
C ALA A 321 -6.46 -11.87 -34.93
N ALA A 322 -7.48 -11.42 -35.67
CA ALA A 322 -7.83 -10.01 -35.75
C ALA A 322 -8.82 -9.61 -34.64
N SER A 323 -8.65 -8.41 -34.07
CA SER A 323 -9.65 -7.88 -33.14
C SER A 323 -10.97 -7.59 -33.87
N PRO A 324 -12.13 -7.96 -33.30
CA PRO A 324 -13.43 -7.67 -33.92
C PRO A 324 -13.65 -6.19 -34.21
N PHE A 325 -13.10 -5.29 -33.39
CA PHE A 325 -13.20 -3.84 -33.62
C PHE A 325 -12.43 -3.37 -34.87
N VAL A 326 -11.32 -4.03 -35.22
CA VAL A 326 -10.57 -3.78 -36.46
C VAL A 326 -11.32 -4.35 -37.66
N VAL A 327 -11.95 -5.51 -37.50
CA VAL A 327 -12.79 -6.11 -38.54
C VAL A 327 -13.99 -5.20 -38.83
N ALA A 328 -14.67 -4.70 -37.79
CA ALA A 328 -15.81 -3.79 -37.92
C ALA A 328 -15.49 -2.53 -38.73
N THR A 329 -14.34 -1.90 -38.47
CA THR A 329 -13.89 -0.69 -39.16
C THR A 329 -13.50 -0.96 -40.61
N THR A 330 -12.93 -2.14 -40.88
CA THR A 330 -12.66 -2.62 -42.24
C THR A 330 -13.96 -2.84 -43.02
N LEU A 331 -14.94 -3.51 -42.41
CA LEU A 331 -16.26 -3.75 -43.02
C LEU A 331 -17.00 -2.43 -43.27
N ALA A 332 -16.88 -1.46 -42.36
CA ALA A 332 -17.44 -0.12 -42.50
C ALA A 332 -16.71 0.76 -43.55
N GLY A 333 -15.53 0.35 -44.02
CA GLY A 333 -14.74 1.08 -45.01
C GLY A 333 -13.91 2.25 -44.46
N ILE A 334 -13.68 2.30 -43.14
CA ILE A 334 -12.96 3.40 -42.47
C ILE A 334 -11.46 3.08 -42.39
N ARG A 335 -10.70 3.51 -43.40
CA ARG A 335 -9.29 3.09 -43.58
C ARG A 335 -8.32 3.60 -42.50
N VAL A 336 -8.45 4.87 -42.08
CA VAL A 336 -7.51 5.48 -41.12
C VAL A 336 -7.65 4.86 -39.73
N LEU A 337 -8.87 4.52 -39.34
CA LEU A 337 -9.18 4.05 -37.99
C LEU A 337 -8.60 2.66 -37.72
N ASN A 338 -8.45 1.82 -38.74
CA ASN A 338 -7.78 0.52 -38.64
C ASN A 338 -6.35 0.64 -38.08
N HIS A 339 -5.59 1.64 -38.51
CA HIS A 339 -4.22 1.86 -38.03
C HIS A 339 -4.20 2.33 -36.57
N ILE A 340 -5.10 3.24 -36.20
CA ILE A 340 -5.21 3.77 -34.84
C ILE A 340 -5.59 2.65 -33.87
N ILE A 341 -6.59 1.84 -34.23
CA ILE A 341 -7.04 0.72 -33.40
C ILE A 341 -5.92 -0.29 -33.24
N ASN A 342 -5.27 -0.74 -34.33
CA ASN A 342 -4.17 -1.69 -34.21
C ASN A 342 -3.00 -1.13 -33.36
N ALA A 343 -2.68 0.16 -33.48
CA ALA A 343 -1.65 0.80 -32.65
C ALA A 343 -2.05 0.79 -31.16
N ALA A 344 -3.32 1.12 -30.87
CA ALA A 344 -3.85 1.07 -29.52
C ALA A 344 -3.86 -0.36 -28.94
N ILE A 345 -4.19 -1.37 -29.76
CA ILE A 345 -4.12 -2.78 -29.37
C ILE A 345 -2.67 -3.19 -29.09
N LEU A 346 -1.71 -2.81 -29.93
CA LEU A 346 -0.30 -3.11 -29.71
C LEU A 346 0.18 -2.54 -28.37
N LEU A 347 -0.18 -1.29 -28.07
CA LEU A 347 0.10 -0.68 -26.77
C LEU A 347 -0.59 -1.45 -25.62
N PHE A 348 -1.84 -1.87 -25.83
CA PHE A 348 -2.64 -2.62 -24.88
C PHE A 348 -1.96 -3.91 -24.44
N VAL A 349 -1.51 -4.71 -25.42
CA VAL A 349 -0.91 -6.02 -25.18
C VAL A 349 0.50 -5.91 -24.63
N LEU A 350 1.28 -4.90 -25.03
CA LEU A 350 2.61 -4.64 -24.46
C LEU A 350 2.52 -4.16 -23.01
N SER A 351 1.55 -3.30 -22.69
CA SER A 351 1.29 -2.90 -21.30
C SER A 351 0.83 -4.09 -20.45
N ALA A 352 -0.05 -4.96 -20.97
CA ALA A 352 -0.44 -6.18 -20.27
C ALA A 352 0.77 -7.09 -20.00
N ALA A 353 1.62 -7.35 -20.99
CA ALA A 353 2.86 -8.12 -20.82
C ALA A 353 3.81 -7.48 -19.79
N ASN A 354 3.90 -6.15 -19.77
CA ASN A 354 4.71 -5.42 -18.79
C ASN A 354 4.22 -5.62 -17.36
N SER A 355 2.91 -5.50 -17.13
CA SER A 355 2.28 -5.77 -15.84
C SER A 355 2.40 -7.24 -15.43
N ASP A 356 2.25 -8.17 -16.36
CA ASP A 356 2.36 -9.60 -16.08
C ASP A 356 3.76 -10.00 -15.62
N LEU A 357 4.80 -9.49 -16.29
CA LEU A 357 6.18 -9.74 -15.90
C LEU A 357 6.50 -9.13 -14.53
N TYR A 358 6.01 -7.91 -14.28
CA TYR A 358 6.12 -7.23 -13.00
C TYR A 358 5.53 -8.05 -11.86
N ILE A 359 4.29 -8.55 -12.03
CA ILE A 359 3.58 -9.35 -11.04
C ILE A 359 4.23 -10.73 -10.86
N GLY A 360 4.64 -11.39 -11.95
CA GLY A 360 5.30 -12.68 -11.92
C GLY A 360 6.58 -12.66 -11.07
N SER A 361 7.46 -11.69 -11.33
CA SER A 361 8.73 -11.51 -10.60
C SER A 361 8.52 -11.30 -9.10
N ARG A 362 7.48 -10.54 -8.71
CA ARG A 362 7.14 -10.24 -7.32
C ARG A 362 6.44 -11.38 -6.61
N THR A 363 5.62 -12.13 -7.32
CA THR A 363 5.01 -13.36 -6.80
C THR A 363 6.11 -14.38 -6.46
N LEU A 364 7.09 -14.56 -7.36
CA LEU A 364 8.23 -15.45 -7.11
C LEU A 364 9.13 -14.94 -5.97
N TYR A 365 9.42 -13.64 -5.92
CA TYR A 365 10.12 -13.03 -4.78
C TYR A 365 9.37 -13.27 -3.46
N GLY A 366 8.05 -13.03 -3.42
CA GLY A 366 7.22 -13.24 -2.23
C GLY A 366 7.22 -14.70 -1.76
N LEU A 367 7.09 -15.65 -2.69
CA LEU A 367 7.25 -17.08 -2.40
C LEU A 367 8.62 -17.38 -1.80
N ALA A 368 9.69 -16.76 -2.29
CA ALA A 368 11.05 -16.99 -1.79
C ALA A 368 11.28 -16.41 -0.40
N VAL A 369 10.73 -15.21 -0.12
CA VAL A 369 10.75 -14.59 1.22
C VAL A 369 10.04 -15.49 2.22
N GLU A 370 8.95 -16.13 1.81
CA GLU A 370 8.22 -17.10 2.65
C GLU A 370 8.88 -18.48 2.76
N ARG A 371 10.10 -18.66 2.23
CA ARG A 371 10.81 -19.95 2.16
C ARG A 371 10.03 -21.03 1.39
N LYS A 372 9.08 -20.61 0.55
CA LYS A 372 8.29 -21.45 -0.37
C LYS A 372 8.90 -21.53 -1.78
N ALA A 373 9.97 -20.79 -2.03
CA ALA A 373 10.81 -20.89 -3.23
C ALA A 373 12.30 -20.72 -2.86
N PRO A 374 13.24 -21.08 -3.74
CA PRO A 374 14.67 -20.98 -3.46
C PRO A 374 15.12 -19.56 -3.07
N ARG A 375 15.99 -19.47 -2.05
CA ARG A 375 16.49 -18.19 -1.50
C ARG A 375 17.18 -17.28 -2.51
N ILE A 376 17.64 -17.80 -3.65
CA ILE A 376 18.23 -16.97 -4.72
C ILE A 376 17.28 -15.87 -5.19
N PHE A 377 15.97 -16.11 -5.16
CA PHE A 377 14.95 -15.18 -5.64
C PHE A 377 14.61 -14.07 -4.64
N THR A 378 15.17 -14.06 -3.44
CA THR A 378 15.02 -12.95 -2.47
C THR A 378 16.01 -11.81 -2.71
N LYS A 379 16.95 -11.94 -3.67
CA LYS A 379 17.90 -10.87 -3.97
C LYS A 379 17.22 -9.78 -4.78
N VAL A 380 17.43 -8.52 -4.40
CA VAL A 380 17.00 -7.34 -5.15
C VAL A 380 18.20 -6.47 -5.54
N ASN A 381 18.01 -5.56 -6.49
CA ASN A 381 18.99 -4.54 -6.84
C ASN A 381 18.78 -3.24 -6.01
N ARG A 382 19.64 -2.24 -6.18
CA ARG A 382 19.58 -0.92 -5.50
C ARG A 382 18.26 -0.15 -5.71
N MET A 383 17.46 -0.54 -6.70
CA MET A 383 16.17 0.08 -7.01
C MET A 383 14.98 -0.74 -6.46
N GLY A 384 15.25 -1.79 -5.68
CA GLY A 384 14.23 -2.68 -5.12
C GLY A 384 13.62 -3.64 -6.14
N VAL A 385 14.32 -3.96 -7.25
CA VAL A 385 13.86 -4.93 -8.27
C VAL A 385 14.41 -6.32 -7.97
N PRO A 386 13.58 -7.37 -7.89
CA PRO A 386 14.02 -8.74 -7.62
C PRO A 386 14.62 -9.36 -8.89
N TRP A 387 15.85 -8.96 -9.24
CA TRP A 387 16.44 -9.25 -10.54
C TRP A 387 16.57 -10.75 -10.88
N PRO A 388 16.86 -11.69 -9.95
CA PRO A 388 16.91 -13.11 -10.31
C PRO A 388 15.52 -13.67 -10.62
N ALA A 389 14.51 -13.21 -9.89
CA ALA A 389 13.12 -13.59 -10.13
C ALA A 389 12.64 -13.02 -11.47
N LEU A 390 12.99 -11.76 -11.74
CA LEU A 390 12.71 -11.10 -13.02
C LEU A 390 13.33 -11.86 -14.19
N ILE A 391 14.64 -12.20 -14.13
CA ILE A 391 15.32 -12.96 -15.18
C ILE A 391 14.63 -14.30 -15.41
N LEU A 392 14.31 -15.05 -14.35
CA LEU A 392 13.62 -16.33 -14.52
C LEU A 392 12.28 -16.14 -15.24
N CYS A 393 11.45 -15.19 -14.80
CA CYS A 393 10.17 -14.90 -15.46
C CYS A 393 10.34 -14.47 -16.93
N THR A 394 11.39 -13.70 -17.23
CA THR A 394 11.72 -13.30 -18.60
C THR A 394 12.16 -14.48 -19.47
N LEU A 395 12.93 -15.44 -18.93
CA LEU A 395 13.33 -16.65 -19.67
C LEU A 395 12.10 -17.47 -20.11
N PHE A 396 11.07 -17.56 -19.27
CA PHE A 396 9.80 -18.20 -19.63
C PHE A 396 9.04 -17.46 -20.74
N SER A 397 9.30 -16.17 -20.94
CA SER A 397 8.75 -15.45 -22.10
C SER A 397 9.29 -15.98 -23.44
N GLY A 398 10.41 -16.72 -23.43
CA GLY A 398 10.91 -17.47 -24.59
C GLY A 398 9.94 -18.54 -25.11
N LEU A 399 8.93 -18.96 -24.33
CA LEU A 399 7.86 -19.84 -24.82
C LEU A 399 7.12 -19.26 -26.04
N VAL A 400 7.17 -17.93 -26.25
CA VAL A 400 6.58 -17.27 -27.42
C VAL A 400 7.17 -17.78 -28.74
N PHE A 401 8.42 -18.28 -28.75
CA PHE A 401 9.07 -18.83 -29.94
C PHE A 401 8.43 -20.12 -30.47
N LEU A 402 7.49 -20.74 -29.76
CA LEU A 402 6.65 -21.81 -30.31
C LEU A 402 5.92 -21.36 -31.60
N ASN A 403 5.69 -20.06 -31.76
CA ASN A 403 5.10 -19.44 -32.96
C ASN A 403 6.03 -19.52 -34.19
N VAL A 404 7.33 -19.74 -34.02
CA VAL A 404 8.24 -19.91 -35.17
C VAL A 404 7.89 -21.15 -35.98
N LYS A 405 7.45 -22.23 -35.31
CA LYS A 405 7.08 -23.50 -35.96
C LYS A 405 5.57 -23.69 -36.12
N SER A 406 4.77 -23.04 -35.27
CA SER A 406 3.31 -23.19 -35.24
C SER A 406 2.61 -21.86 -35.51
N ALA A 407 1.41 -21.88 -36.10
CA ALA A 407 0.65 -20.65 -36.35
C ALA A 407 0.40 -19.86 -35.05
N SER A 408 0.51 -18.52 -35.13
CA SER A 408 0.32 -17.60 -34.00
C SER A 408 -0.98 -17.82 -33.23
N GLN A 409 -2.07 -18.05 -33.95
CA GLN A 409 -3.39 -18.35 -33.38
C GLN A 409 -3.40 -19.66 -32.58
N LYS A 410 -2.69 -20.70 -33.04
CA LYS A 410 -2.62 -21.99 -32.35
C LYS A 410 -1.89 -21.85 -31.00
N VAL A 411 -0.75 -21.16 -31.01
CA VAL A 411 0.03 -20.86 -29.80
C VAL A 411 -0.75 -19.98 -28.83
N PHE A 412 -1.46 -18.97 -29.33
CA PHE A 412 -2.38 -18.16 -28.53
C PHE A 412 -3.43 -19.05 -27.84
N GLY A 413 -4.06 -19.98 -28.57
CA GLY A 413 -5.02 -20.93 -28.01
C GLY A 413 -4.44 -21.80 -26.89
N TRP A 414 -3.22 -22.32 -27.05
CA TRP A 414 -2.53 -23.09 -26.01
C TRP A 414 -2.30 -22.28 -24.74
N PHE A 415 -1.84 -21.04 -24.86
CA PHE A 415 -1.60 -20.17 -23.71
C PHE A 415 -2.90 -19.70 -23.05
N VAL A 416 -3.91 -19.33 -23.84
CA VAL A 416 -5.27 -19.05 -23.32
C VAL A 416 -5.77 -20.24 -22.52
N ASN A 417 -5.57 -21.46 -23.01
CA ASN A 417 -5.99 -22.65 -22.30
C ASN A 417 -5.33 -22.81 -20.93
N LEU A 418 -4.00 -22.66 -20.87
CA LEU A 418 -3.24 -22.78 -19.63
C LEU A 418 -3.59 -21.66 -18.64
N VAL A 419 -3.58 -20.41 -19.09
CA VAL A 419 -3.86 -19.23 -18.25
C VAL A 419 -5.27 -19.32 -17.67
N SER A 420 -6.25 -19.73 -18.48
CA SER A 420 -7.62 -19.90 -18.02
C SER A 420 -7.76 -20.96 -16.93
N THR A 421 -7.08 -22.10 -17.07
CA THR A 421 -7.14 -23.17 -16.06
C THR A 421 -6.43 -22.74 -14.77
N PHE A 422 -5.24 -22.14 -14.83
CA PHE A 422 -4.54 -21.61 -13.64
C PHE A 422 -5.34 -20.50 -12.94
N GLY A 423 -5.96 -19.58 -13.71
CA GLY A 423 -6.81 -18.53 -13.17
C GLY A 423 -8.09 -19.07 -12.53
N ALA A 424 -8.73 -20.07 -13.15
CA ALA A 424 -9.89 -20.74 -12.56
C ALA A 424 -9.57 -21.43 -11.23
N ILE A 425 -8.43 -22.13 -11.13
CA ILE A 425 -7.97 -22.71 -9.87
C ILE A 425 -7.77 -21.63 -8.80
N THR A 426 -7.23 -20.48 -9.18
CA THR A 426 -7.08 -19.33 -8.28
C THR A 426 -8.43 -18.86 -7.74
N TRP A 427 -9.43 -18.69 -8.61
CA TRP A 427 -10.79 -18.30 -8.22
C TRP A 427 -11.47 -19.35 -7.34
N MET A 428 -11.32 -20.64 -7.65
CA MET A 428 -11.82 -21.72 -6.80
C MET A 428 -11.20 -21.67 -5.40
N CYS A 429 -9.90 -21.40 -5.29
CA CYS A 429 -9.23 -21.27 -4.00
C CYS A 429 -9.71 -20.03 -3.20
N ILE A 430 -9.94 -18.90 -3.88
CA ILE A 430 -10.50 -17.69 -3.27
C ILE A 430 -11.91 -17.97 -2.71
N CYS A 431 -12.79 -18.56 -3.52
CA CYS A 431 -14.15 -18.90 -3.09
C CYS A 431 -14.15 -19.90 -1.95
N TYR A 432 -13.29 -20.92 -2.00
CA TYR A 432 -13.18 -21.91 -0.92
C TYR A 432 -12.67 -21.29 0.38
N SER A 433 -11.67 -20.41 0.31
CA SER A 433 -11.16 -19.66 1.48
C SER A 433 -12.26 -18.77 2.08
N HIS A 434 -13.10 -18.14 1.25
CA HIS A 434 -14.23 -17.34 1.71
C HIS A 434 -15.33 -18.19 2.35
N ILE A 435 -15.68 -19.34 1.78
CA ILE A 435 -16.65 -20.28 2.37
C ILE A 435 -16.18 -20.72 3.76
N ARG A 436 -14.89 -21.00 3.91
CA ARG A 436 -14.25 -21.37 5.18
C ARG A 436 -14.27 -20.22 6.18
N PHE A 437 -13.93 -19.02 5.75
CA PHE A 437 -14.04 -17.78 6.53
C PHE A 437 -15.47 -17.55 7.05
N MET A 438 -16.48 -17.70 6.20
CA MET A 438 -17.89 -17.57 6.55
C MET A 438 -18.34 -18.59 7.60
N LYS A 439 -17.91 -19.86 7.44
CA LYS A 439 -18.18 -20.91 8.43
C LYS A 439 -17.49 -20.63 9.77
N ALA A 440 -16.28 -20.08 9.75
CA ALA A 440 -15.55 -19.71 10.96
C ALA A 440 -16.23 -18.56 11.72
N LEU A 441 -16.71 -17.52 11.01
CA LEU A 441 -17.50 -16.45 11.62
C LEU A 441 -18.72 -16.98 12.37
N THR A 442 -19.49 -17.88 11.74
CA THR A 442 -20.66 -18.51 12.36
C THR A 442 -20.26 -19.38 13.55
N ALA A 443 -19.22 -20.20 13.41
CA ALA A 443 -18.79 -21.11 14.47
C ALA A 443 -18.20 -20.36 15.70
N GLN A 444 -17.62 -19.18 15.50
CA GLN A 444 -17.06 -18.33 16.56
C GLN A 444 -18.02 -17.24 17.05
N ASN A 445 -19.30 -17.28 16.66
CA ASN A 445 -20.34 -16.31 17.04
C ASN A 445 -20.02 -14.84 16.67
N ILE A 446 -19.30 -14.61 15.57
CA ILE A 446 -19.04 -13.26 15.05
C ILE A 446 -20.12 -12.91 14.02
N SER A 447 -20.90 -11.87 14.30
CA SER A 447 -21.96 -11.42 13.39
C SER A 447 -21.37 -10.87 12.09
N ARG A 448 -21.97 -11.19 10.94
CA ARG A 448 -21.61 -10.58 9.66
C ARG A 448 -21.98 -9.09 9.58
N ASP A 449 -22.77 -8.57 10.51
CA ASP A 449 -23.07 -7.14 10.57
C ASP A 449 -21.97 -6.34 11.27
N SER A 450 -21.02 -7.00 11.94
CA SER A 450 -19.88 -6.31 12.56
C SER A 450 -18.68 -6.13 11.62
N ILE A 451 -18.71 -6.69 10.41
CA ILE A 451 -17.59 -6.61 9.47
C ILE A 451 -17.67 -5.33 8.60
N PRO A 452 -16.54 -4.71 8.22
CA PRO A 452 -16.52 -3.41 7.52
C PRO A 452 -17.21 -3.41 6.15
N TYR A 453 -17.18 -4.55 5.44
CA TYR A 453 -17.83 -4.71 4.15
C TYR A 453 -18.53 -6.06 4.07
N LYS A 454 -19.86 -6.00 3.98
CA LYS A 454 -20.72 -7.18 3.83
C LYS A 454 -21.00 -7.42 2.35
N ALA A 455 -20.51 -8.54 1.83
CA ALA A 455 -20.73 -8.88 0.43
C ALA A 455 -22.18 -9.36 0.19
N PRO A 456 -22.84 -8.90 -0.89
CA PRO A 456 -24.21 -9.28 -1.20
C PRO A 456 -24.32 -10.76 -1.58
N MET A 457 -25.46 -11.37 -1.26
CA MET A 457 -25.81 -12.76 -1.61
C MET A 457 -24.85 -13.85 -1.08
N GLN A 458 -24.02 -13.54 -0.08
CA GLN A 458 -23.14 -14.53 0.54
C GLN A 458 -23.83 -15.30 1.67
N PRO A 459 -23.55 -16.61 1.85
CA PRO A 459 -22.50 -17.42 1.19
C PRO A 459 -22.90 -18.05 -0.16
N PHE A 460 -24.14 -17.87 -0.61
CA PHE A 460 -24.64 -18.49 -1.85
C PHE A 460 -23.81 -18.08 -3.07
N GLY A 461 -23.44 -16.81 -3.19
CA GLY A 461 -22.59 -16.28 -4.26
C GLY A 461 -21.25 -17.00 -4.37
N SER A 462 -20.55 -17.24 -3.25
CA SER A 462 -19.28 -17.98 -3.24
C SER A 462 -19.43 -19.45 -3.65
N TRP A 463 -20.53 -20.11 -3.25
CA TRP A 463 -20.82 -21.48 -3.72
C TRP A 463 -21.13 -21.52 -5.21
N LEU A 464 -21.96 -20.60 -5.70
CA LEU A 464 -22.27 -20.48 -7.13
C LEU A 464 -20.98 -20.26 -7.94
N ALA A 465 -20.13 -19.34 -7.51
CA ALA A 465 -18.86 -19.05 -8.18
C ALA A 465 -17.91 -20.26 -8.18
N LEU A 466 -17.78 -20.95 -7.03
CA LEU A 466 -16.95 -22.15 -6.91
C LEU A 466 -17.43 -23.26 -7.86
N ILE A 467 -18.72 -23.60 -7.81
CA ILE A 467 -19.31 -24.68 -8.62
C ILE A 467 -19.24 -24.32 -10.11
N SER A 468 -19.64 -23.10 -10.48
CA SER A 468 -19.63 -22.66 -11.88
C SER A 468 -18.22 -22.68 -12.45
N THR A 469 -17.23 -22.17 -11.70
CA THR A 469 -15.83 -22.19 -12.12
C THR A 469 -15.30 -23.62 -12.25
N ALA A 470 -15.66 -24.52 -11.33
CA ALA A 470 -15.27 -25.93 -11.41
C ALA A 470 -15.84 -26.62 -12.66
N ILE A 471 -17.14 -26.45 -12.94
CA ILE A 471 -17.79 -27.03 -14.11
C ILE A 471 -17.18 -26.47 -15.40
N ILE A 472 -17.01 -25.14 -15.50
CA ILE A 472 -16.36 -24.50 -16.65
C ILE A 472 -14.96 -25.09 -16.85
N THR A 473 -14.19 -25.29 -15.78
CA THR A 473 -12.83 -25.84 -15.86
C THR A 473 -12.79 -27.28 -16.33
N ILE A 474 -13.69 -28.15 -15.82
CA ILE A 474 -13.77 -29.56 -16.19
C ILE A 474 -14.13 -29.70 -17.68
N PHE A 475 -15.15 -28.98 -18.14
CA PHE A 475 -15.62 -29.05 -19.52
C PHE A 475 -14.92 -28.04 -20.43
N LYS A 476 -13.85 -27.37 -19.99
CA LYS A 476 -13.16 -26.35 -20.80
C LYS A 476 -12.54 -26.93 -22.06
N GLY A 477 -11.93 -28.11 -21.95
CA GLY A 477 -11.22 -28.78 -23.04
C GLY A 477 -12.09 -29.74 -23.84
N TYR A 478 -13.42 -29.62 -23.82
CA TYR A 478 -14.32 -30.59 -24.46
C TYR A 478 -14.03 -30.81 -25.96
N ASP A 479 -13.63 -29.75 -26.68
CA ASP A 479 -13.33 -29.80 -28.11
C ASP A 479 -12.03 -30.55 -28.42
N THR A 480 -11.23 -30.83 -27.38
CA THR A 480 -10.04 -31.67 -27.51
C THR A 480 -10.35 -33.14 -27.69
N PHE A 481 -11.58 -33.58 -27.44
CA PHE A 481 -12.00 -34.97 -27.58
C PHE A 481 -12.66 -35.24 -28.95
N ILE A 482 -12.89 -34.20 -29.76
CA ILE A 482 -13.68 -34.27 -31.00
C ILE A 482 -12.94 -33.62 -32.19
N PRO A 483 -12.07 -34.34 -32.91
CA PRO A 483 -11.41 -35.60 -32.53
C PRO A 483 -10.31 -35.37 -31.47
N PHE A 484 -9.73 -36.45 -30.93
CA PHE A 484 -8.71 -36.33 -29.90
C PHE A 484 -7.46 -35.56 -30.36
N LYS A 485 -7.15 -34.44 -29.70
CA LYS A 485 -5.98 -33.59 -29.95
C LYS A 485 -5.11 -33.53 -28.70
N SER A 486 -3.93 -34.15 -28.76
CA SER A 486 -3.05 -34.30 -27.59
C SER A 486 -2.50 -32.97 -27.07
N ASP A 487 -2.20 -32.03 -27.96
CA ASP A 487 -1.67 -30.70 -27.62
C ASP A 487 -2.68 -29.83 -26.88
N THR A 488 -3.92 -29.75 -27.37
CA THR A 488 -5.00 -29.01 -26.70
C THR A 488 -5.48 -29.71 -25.42
N PHE A 489 -5.39 -31.03 -25.35
CA PHE A 489 -5.74 -31.80 -24.15
C PHE A 489 -4.78 -31.47 -23.01
N VAL A 490 -3.46 -31.58 -23.27
CA VAL A 490 -2.43 -31.27 -22.28
C VAL A 490 -2.55 -29.82 -21.82
N THR A 491 -2.64 -28.86 -22.76
CA THR A 491 -2.73 -27.43 -22.40
C THR A 491 -4.03 -27.05 -21.68
N SER A 492 -5.12 -27.82 -21.86
CA SER A 492 -6.37 -27.58 -21.16
C SER A 492 -6.38 -28.09 -19.72
N TYR A 493 -5.71 -29.22 -19.46
CA TYR A 493 -5.86 -29.94 -18.20
C TYR A 493 -4.61 -30.02 -17.31
N ILE A 494 -3.40 -29.78 -17.83
CA ILE A 494 -2.14 -29.98 -17.08
C ILE A 494 -2.04 -29.16 -15.78
N ALA A 495 -2.70 -28.01 -15.71
CA ALA A 495 -2.70 -27.18 -14.50
C ALA A 495 -3.37 -27.89 -13.29
N LEU A 496 -4.36 -28.76 -13.51
CA LEU A 496 -5.04 -29.51 -12.45
C LEU A 496 -4.10 -30.48 -11.71
N PRO A 497 -3.43 -31.45 -12.38
CA PRO A 497 -2.49 -32.32 -11.70
C PRO A 497 -1.29 -31.55 -11.14
N VAL A 498 -0.82 -30.49 -11.81
CA VAL A 498 0.27 -29.64 -11.26
C VAL A 498 -0.14 -29.02 -9.93
N PHE A 499 -1.34 -28.45 -9.82
CA PHE A 499 -1.84 -27.91 -8.55
C PHE A 499 -1.97 -29.00 -7.49
N CYS A 500 -2.55 -30.16 -7.85
CA CYS A 500 -2.69 -31.28 -6.92
C CYS A 500 -1.35 -31.82 -6.43
N ILE A 501 -0.33 -31.90 -7.29
CA ILE A 501 1.03 -32.33 -6.93
C ILE A 501 1.67 -31.31 -5.99
N LEU A 502 1.55 -30.01 -6.27
CA LEU A 502 2.08 -28.96 -5.39
C LEU A 502 1.40 -28.99 -4.01
N TRP A 503 0.07 -29.13 -4.00
CA TRP A 503 -0.71 -29.19 -2.77
C TRP A 503 -0.42 -30.45 -1.95
N ALA A 504 -0.55 -31.63 -2.56
CA ALA A 504 -0.32 -32.91 -1.89
C ALA A 504 1.15 -33.11 -1.51
N GLY A 505 2.08 -32.71 -2.38
CA GLY A 505 3.53 -32.80 -2.13
C GLY A 505 3.94 -31.96 -0.91
N TYR A 506 3.50 -30.70 -0.84
CA TYR A 506 3.75 -29.86 0.33
C TYR A 506 3.12 -30.46 1.58
N LYS A 507 1.89 -30.96 1.46
CA LYS A 507 1.16 -31.57 2.58
C LYS A 507 1.84 -32.83 3.13
N VAL A 508 2.42 -33.67 2.27
CA VAL A 508 3.15 -34.88 2.68
C VAL A 508 4.50 -34.53 3.31
N ILE A 509 5.26 -33.62 2.71
CA ILE A 509 6.61 -33.24 3.18
C ILE A 509 6.52 -32.50 4.52
N TYR A 510 5.63 -31.51 4.61
CA TYR A 510 5.46 -30.66 5.79
C TYR A 510 4.30 -31.11 6.67
N LYS A 511 3.72 -32.30 6.46
CA LYS A 511 2.67 -32.90 7.30
C LYS A 511 1.58 -31.91 7.76
N THR A 512 1.15 -31.01 6.87
CA THR A 512 0.16 -29.99 7.23
C THR A 512 -1.25 -30.58 7.25
N SER A 513 -2.14 -30.00 8.05
CA SER A 513 -3.54 -30.39 8.13
C SER A 513 -4.47 -29.22 7.78
N VAL A 514 -5.69 -29.54 7.37
CA VAL A 514 -6.72 -28.51 7.17
C VAL A 514 -7.11 -27.99 8.55
N ILE A 515 -7.07 -26.67 8.73
CA ILE A 515 -7.36 -26.03 10.01
C ILE A 515 -8.80 -26.36 10.43
N PRO A 516 -9.09 -26.77 11.67
CA PRO A 516 -10.46 -26.92 12.16
C PRO A 516 -11.22 -25.58 12.11
N ILE A 517 -12.53 -25.58 11.81
CA ILE A 517 -13.31 -24.34 11.62
C ILE A 517 -13.27 -23.42 12.86
N LEU A 518 -13.30 -24.01 14.07
CA LEU A 518 -13.21 -23.26 15.33
C LEU A 518 -11.82 -22.69 15.59
N GLU A 519 -10.76 -23.28 15.02
CA GLU A 519 -9.37 -22.85 15.18
C GLU A 519 -8.93 -21.84 14.10
N VAL A 520 -9.80 -21.52 13.13
CA VAL A 520 -9.47 -20.53 12.10
C VAL A 520 -9.22 -19.17 12.76
N ASP A 521 -8.03 -18.62 12.54
CA ASP A 521 -7.62 -17.36 13.14
C ASP A 521 -8.30 -16.15 12.46
N LEU A 522 -9.30 -15.59 13.15
CA LEU A 522 -10.06 -14.38 12.76
C LEU A 522 -9.66 -13.12 13.56
N THR A 523 -8.80 -13.24 14.57
CA THR A 523 -8.55 -12.16 15.54
C THR A 523 -7.14 -11.57 15.43
N SER A 524 -6.14 -12.36 15.01
CA SER A 524 -4.74 -11.91 15.03
C SER A 524 -4.53 -10.72 14.09
N GLY A 525 -3.96 -9.65 14.62
CA GLY A 525 -3.74 -8.39 13.90
C GLY A 525 -4.96 -7.46 13.82
N MET A 526 -6.15 -7.86 14.28
CA MET A 526 -7.36 -7.00 14.26
C MET A 526 -7.19 -5.71 15.05
N ARG A 527 -6.58 -5.76 16.24
CA ARG A 527 -6.40 -4.58 17.09
C ARG A 527 -5.64 -3.45 16.37
N VAL A 528 -4.55 -3.82 15.68
CA VAL A 528 -3.74 -2.86 14.90
C VAL A 528 -4.56 -2.25 13.77
N LEU A 529 -5.35 -3.06 13.07
CA LEU A 529 -6.21 -2.62 11.98
C LEU A 529 -7.36 -1.71 12.46
N ASP A 530 -7.97 -2.02 13.60
CA ASP A 530 -9.04 -1.20 14.20
C ASP A 530 -8.50 0.15 14.69
N GLU A 531 -7.27 0.19 15.21
CA GLU A 531 -6.57 1.41 15.60
C GLU A 531 -6.23 2.28 14.37
N GLU A 532 -5.69 1.67 13.32
CA GLU A 532 -5.42 2.35 12.04
C GLU A 532 -6.72 2.93 11.43
N GLU A 533 -7.81 2.17 11.43
CA GLU A 533 -9.11 2.62 10.89
C GLU A 533 -9.72 3.78 11.68
N LYS A 534 -9.64 3.74 13.02
CA LYS A 534 -10.07 4.86 13.88
C LYS A 534 -9.28 6.13 13.60
N GLU A 535 -7.97 6.00 13.38
CA GLU A 535 -7.12 7.13 13.02
C GLU A 535 -7.48 7.69 11.64
N PHE A 536 -7.67 6.83 10.63
CA PHE A 536 -8.15 7.27 9.31
C PHE A 536 -9.51 7.98 9.38
N ALA A 537 -10.47 7.43 10.14
CA ALA A 537 -11.79 8.04 10.31
C ALA A 537 -11.71 9.41 11.00
N ARG A 538 -10.85 9.55 12.01
CA ARG A 538 -10.57 10.82 12.70
C ARG A 538 -9.94 11.84 11.76
N VAL A 539 -8.93 11.45 10.99
CA VAL A 539 -8.29 12.31 9.97
C VAL A 539 -9.28 12.73 8.88
N GLU A 540 -10.23 11.88 8.51
CA GLU A 540 -11.24 12.20 7.51
C GLU A 540 -12.35 13.12 8.04
N GLN A 541 -12.76 12.96 9.30
CA GLN A 541 -13.67 13.88 9.98
C GLN A 541 -13.10 15.31 10.11
N LEU A 542 -11.77 15.43 10.28
CA LEU A 542 -11.07 16.71 10.30
C LEU A 542 -11.06 17.45 8.95
N LYS A 543 -11.42 16.78 7.83
CA LYS A 543 -11.43 17.38 6.48
C LYS A 543 -12.72 18.14 6.14
N GLY A 544 -13.71 18.21 7.04
CA GLY A 544 -14.98 18.94 6.87
C GLY A 544 -15.93 18.37 5.80
N PRO A 545 -17.16 18.90 5.68
CA PRO A 545 -18.15 18.40 4.72
C PRO A 545 -17.78 18.81 3.28
N ARG A 546 -17.52 17.81 2.43
CA ARG A 546 -17.20 18.03 1.00
C ARG A 546 -18.44 18.13 0.13
N THR A 547 -18.44 19.07 -0.82
CA THR A 547 -19.48 19.23 -1.85
C THR A 547 -19.54 18.00 -2.79
N ARG A 548 -20.69 17.75 -3.44
CA ARG A 548 -20.83 16.64 -4.41
C ARG A 548 -19.81 16.72 -5.55
N LEU A 549 -19.49 17.94 -6.01
CA LEU A 549 -18.46 18.21 -7.01
C LEU A 549 -17.06 17.92 -6.49
N GLN A 550 -16.69 18.34 -5.26
CA GLN A 550 -15.42 17.94 -4.64
C GLN A 550 -15.33 16.43 -4.43
N ARG A 551 -16.40 15.74 -4.03
CA ARG A 551 -16.39 14.28 -3.91
C ARG A 551 -16.19 13.59 -5.25
N LEU A 552 -16.83 14.09 -6.31
CA LEU A 552 -16.63 13.58 -7.67
C LEU A 552 -15.20 13.87 -8.15
N TRP A 553 -14.68 15.07 -7.87
CA TRP A 553 -13.36 15.49 -8.30
C TRP A 553 -12.24 14.79 -7.52
N ASP A 554 -12.38 14.58 -6.21
CA ASP A 554 -11.44 13.81 -5.38
C ASP A 554 -11.45 12.32 -5.74
N ASN A 555 -12.61 11.78 -6.12
CA ASN A 555 -12.73 10.40 -6.59
C ASN A 555 -12.07 10.17 -7.97
N LEU A 556 -11.97 11.23 -8.78
CA LEU A 556 -11.28 11.27 -10.07
C LEU A 556 -9.81 11.76 -9.94
N THR A 557 -9.48 12.49 -8.89
CA THR A 557 -8.20 13.20 -8.69
C THR A 557 -7.68 12.93 -7.28
N ILE A 558 -7.27 11.69 -7.00
CA ILE A 558 -6.44 11.43 -5.82
C ILE A 558 -5.04 11.98 -6.13
N THR A 559 -4.85 13.28 -5.89
CA THR A 559 -3.55 13.95 -5.90
C THR A 559 -3.25 14.41 -4.48
N VAL A 560 -2.33 13.72 -3.80
CA VAL A 560 -1.50 14.36 -2.77
C VAL A 560 -0.18 14.68 -3.45
N ARG A 561 0.12 15.98 -3.57
CA ARG A 561 1.41 16.51 -4.04
C ARG A 561 2.49 16.17 -3.02
N VAL A 562 3.56 15.50 -3.45
CA VAL A 562 4.94 15.66 -2.93
C VAL A 562 5.96 15.28 -4.03
N HIS A 563 7.11 15.98 -4.02
CA HIS A 563 8.36 15.90 -4.80
C HIS A 563 8.48 16.85 -6.01
N SER A 564 9.59 17.56 -6.23
CA SER A 564 11.01 17.31 -5.87
C SER A 564 11.78 18.65 -5.70
N SER A 565 12.74 18.84 -4.78
CA SER A 565 14.22 18.70 -4.93
C SER A 565 14.78 19.13 -6.31
N GLN A 566 15.91 19.80 -6.50
CA GLN A 566 17.08 20.23 -5.72
C GLN A 566 17.87 21.13 -6.70
N ASP A 567 18.66 22.11 -6.24
CA ASP A 567 19.95 22.42 -6.87
C ASP A 567 20.84 23.17 -5.86
N HIS A 568 21.91 22.50 -5.45
CA HIS A 568 23.01 23.08 -4.70
C HIS A 568 23.99 23.68 -5.69
N THR A 569 24.28 24.97 -5.53
CA THR A 569 25.60 25.64 -5.55
C THR A 569 25.34 27.08 -5.95
N PHE A 570 25.40 28.03 -5.02
CA PHE A 570 26.00 29.36 -5.26
C PHE A 570 25.99 30.19 -3.96
N SER A 571 27.20 30.62 -3.59
CA SER A 571 27.52 31.83 -2.83
C SER A 571 27.18 31.89 -1.34
N GLU A 572 28.17 31.53 -0.54
CA GLU A 572 28.66 32.42 0.53
C GLU A 572 28.79 33.86 -0.02
N ASN A 573 28.10 34.83 0.60
CA ASN A 573 28.27 36.31 0.52
C ASN A 573 26.95 37.12 0.57
N LEU A 574 25.95 36.68 1.34
CA LEU A 574 24.69 37.44 1.54
C LEU A 574 24.42 37.80 3.00
N ASP A 575 25.46 38.20 3.74
CA ASP A 575 25.30 38.88 5.03
C ASP A 575 25.60 40.38 4.85
N LYS A 576 24.59 41.14 4.41
CA LYS A 576 24.36 42.59 4.67
C LYS A 576 23.38 43.18 3.64
N MET A 577 22.11 42.79 3.70
CA MET A 577 20.99 43.62 3.26
C MET A 577 19.89 43.49 4.30
N ALA A 578 19.22 44.59 4.65
CA ALA A 578 18.10 44.62 5.59
C ALA A 578 16.96 43.76 5.03
N ILE A 579 16.95 42.48 5.42
CA ILE A 579 15.90 41.55 5.02
C ILE A 579 14.64 41.99 5.76
N GLN A 580 13.60 42.34 5.00
CA GLN A 580 12.28 42.65 5.55
C GLN A 580 11.85 41.50 6.48
N SER A 581 11.48 41.81 7.72
CA SER A 581 11.03 40.81 8.70
C SER A 581 9.66 40.29 8.29
N VAL A 582 9.60 39.03 7.87
CA VAL A 582 8.36 38.36 7.45
C VAL A 582 8.06 37.28 8.48
N SER A 583 6.98 37.49 9.23
CA SER A 583 6.56 36.59 10.30
C SER A 583 5.87 35.36 9.75
N ARG A 584 6.16 34.21 10.36
CA ARG A 584 5.36 33.00 10.27
C ARG A 584 3.95 33.20 10.85
N SER A 585 3.03 32.37 10.41
CA SER A 585 1.61 32.34 10.79
C SER A 585 1.25 31.02 11.48
N VAL A 586 0.13 30.97 12.21
CA VAL A 586 -0.32 29.75 12.90
C VAL A 586 -0.98 28.79 11.90
N MET A 587 -0.39 27.61 11.74
CA MET A 587 -0.94 26.54 10.89
C MET A 587 -1.85 25.59 11.66
N LYS A 588 -1.56 25.39 12.95
CA LYS A 588 -2.30 24.46 13.80
C LYS A 588 -2.24 24.89 15.26
N LYS A 589 -3.39 24.84 15.93
CA LYS A 589 -3.56 25.11 17.37
C LYS A 589 -3.95 23.82 18.08
N VAL A 590 -3.23 23.47 19.15
CA VAL A 590 -3.48 22.24 19.93
C VAL A 590 -3.43 22.55 21.42
N LEU A 591 -4.50 22.21 22.14
CA LEU A 591 -4.54 22.33 23.60
C LEU A 591 -3.68 21.23 24.23
N ALA A 592 -2.86 21.59 25.22
CA ALA A 592 -2.13 20.64 26.04
C ALA A 592 -3.08 20.02 27.06
N ILE A 593 -3.19 18.69 27.05
CA ILE A 593 -4.14 17.95 27.88
C ILE A 593 -3.40 17.35 29.07
N GLU A 594 -3.98 17.41 30.26
CA GLU A 594 -3.43 16.77 31.45
C GLU A 594 -3.45 15.24 31.31
N THR A 595 -2.34 14.60 31.68
CA THR A 595 -2.09 13.16 31.53
C THR A 595 -1.16 12.73 32.67
N GLU A 596 -1.34 11.53 33.21
CA GLU A 596 -0.41 10.95 34.18
C GLU A 596 0.80 10.35 33.46
N GLU A 597 2.00 10.54 34.00
CA GLU A 597 3.26 10.00 33.47
C GLU A 597 4.21 9.59 34.60
N GLY A 598 5.13 8.66 34.32
CA GLY A 598 6.08 8.17 35.32
C GLY A 598 5.39 7.53 36.53
N ALA A 599 5.86 7.85 37.74
CA ALA A 599 5.28 7.39 38.99
C ALA A 599 4.25 8.40 39.53
N GLY A 600 3.18 8.67 38.77
CA GLY A 600 2.07 9.53 39.20
C GLY A 600 2.29 11.03 39.01
N ALA A 601 3.22 11.45 38.15
CA ALA A 601 3.41 12.85 37.81
C ALA A 601 2.31 13.33 36.86
N MET A 602 1.73 14.51 37.11
CA MET A 602 0.75 15.11 36.21
C MET A 602 1.46 16.00 35.19
N VAL A 603 1.24 15.72 33.91
CA VAL A 603 1.83 16.48 32.80
C VAL A 603 0.75 16.99 31.86
N ARG A 604 0.92 18.22 31.36
CA ARG A 604 0.14 18.74 30.24
C ARG A 604 0.87 18.42 28.94
N ARG A 605 0.45 17.36 28.26
CA ARG A 605 1.05 16.88 27.01
C ARG A 605 0.49 17.62 25.81
N SER A 606 1.37 18.21 25.01
CA SER A 606 1.00 19.01 23.84
C SER A 606 1.56 18.47 22.52
N ILE A 607 2.78 17.93 22.54
CA ILE A 607 3.44 17.21 21.44
C ILE A 607 3.66 15.77 21.92
N GLY A 608 3.59 14.80 21.01
CA GLY A 608 3.65 13.37 21.34
C GLY A 608 2.28 12.72 21.59
N GLY A 609 1.24 13.53 21.81
CA GLY A 609 -0.16 13.07 21.76
C GLY A 609 -0.65 12.86 20.32
N MET A 610 -1.75 12.14 20.12
CA MET A 610 -2.30 11.78 18.79
C MET A 610 -2.45 12.99 17.84
N THR A 611 -2.74 14.18 18.38
CA THR A 611 -2.94 15.40 17.57
C THR A 611 -1.63 15.93 16.97
N LEU A 612 -0.48 15.71 17.61
CA LEU A 612 0.85 16.20 17.19
C LEU A 612 1.93 15.12 17.42
N ARG A 613 1.70 13.91 16.90
CA ARG A 613 2.64 12.79 17.05
C ARG A 613 3.82 12.83 16.07
N ASN A 614 3.65 13.47 14.92
CA ASN A 614 4.63 13.45 13.81
C ASN A 614 5.20 14.86 13.52
N LEU A 615 5.61 15.60 14.56
CA LEU A 615 6.13 16.96 14.42
C LEU A 615 7.67 16.98 14.41
N THR A 616 8.31 16.44 13.37
CA THR A 616 9.78 16.33 13.28
C THR A 616 10.49 17.68 13.52
N PRO A 617 11.56 17.75 14.34
CA PRO A 617 12.22 16.66 15.09
C PRO A 617 11.64 16.40 16.49
N PHE A 618 10.53 17.03 16.85
CA PHE A 618 9.97 16.97 18.20
C PHE A 618 9.11 15.73 18.40
N LEU A 619 9.46 14.96 19.43
CA LEU A 619 8.80 13.70 19.78
C LEU A 619 7.74 13.92 20.87
N MET A 620 8.02 14.81 21.82
CA MET A 620 7.17 15.05 22.98
C MET A 620 7.43 16.45 23.55
N LEU A 621 6.37 17.08 24.07
CA LEU A 621 6.48 18.25 24.96
C LEU A 621 5.44 18.13 26.06
N ASP A 622 5.96 17.98 27.27
CA ASP A 622 5.18 17.91 28.50
C ASP A 622 5.45 19.12 29.38
N HIS A 623 4.39 19.75 29.85
CA HIS A 623 4.47 20.75 30.92
C HIS A 623 4.08 20.08 32.23
N PHE A 624 5.09 19.71 33.01
CA PHE A 624 4.91 18.91 34.21
C PHE A 624 4.63 19.78 35.44
N HIS A 625 3.81 19.23 36.33
CA HIS A 625 3.61 19.67 37.70
C HIS A 625 3.67 18.42 38.57
N ILE A 626 4.73 18.29 39.36
CA ILE A 626 5.00 17.06 40.11
C ILE A 626 4.66 17.28 41.57
N SER A 627 3.61 16.61 42.05
CA SER A 627 3.24 16.62 43.46
C SER A 627 4.14 15.73 44.32
N LYS A 628 4.09 15.94 45.63
CA LYS A 628 4.86 15.13 46.58
C LYS A 628 4.56 13.64 46.44
N GLY A 629 5.61 12.85 46.27
CA GLY A 629 5.52 11.39 46.09
C GLY A 629 5.41 10.93 44.63
N ALA A 630 5.31 11.87 43.68
CA ALA A 630 5.40 11.58 42.25
C ALA A 630 6.79 11.91 41.69
N GLY A 631 7.11 11.40 40.49
CA GLY A 631 8.37 11.68 39.82
C GLY A 631 8.67 10.73 38.67
N PHE A 632 9.90 10.79 38.16
CA PHE A 632 10.39 9.92 37.08
C PHE A 632 11.53 9.05 37.62
N PRO A 633 11.22 7.88 38.23
CA PRO A 633 12.24 6.95 38.72
C PRO A 633 13.04 6.35 37.55
N ASP A 634 14.00 5.47 37.85
CA ASP A 634 14.91 4.85 36.88
C ASP A 634 14.19 4.38 35.59
N HIS A 635 14.55 4.99 34.47
CA HIS A 635 14.01 4.62 33.16
C HIS A 635 15.09 4.75 32.07
N PRO A 636 15.04 3.91 31.02
CA PRO A 636 16.06 3.91 29.99
C PRO A 636 15.69 4.83 28.82
N HIS A 637 16.65 5.43 28.12
CA HIS A 637 16.45 6.14 26.85
C HIS A 637 17.47 5.71 25.80
N ARG A 638 17.12 5.83 24.50
CA ARG A 638 18.04 5.69 23.37
C ARG A 638 17.59 6.53 22.18
N GLY A 639 18.55 7.12 21.48
CA GLY A 639 18.38 7.72 20.16
C GLY A 639 17.59 9.04 20.14
N GLN A 640 17.45 9.69 21.29
CA GLN A 640 16.82 11.00 21.45
C GLN A 640 17.63 11.90 22.40
N ALA A 641 17.37 13.20 22.37
CA ALA A 641 17.75 14.13 23.42
C ALA A 641 16.54 14.52 24.26
N THR A 642 16.74 14.69 25.56
CA THR A 642 15.72 15.22 26.48
C THR A 642 16.20 16.55 27.06
N VAL A 643 15.26 17.48 27.20
CA VAL A 643 15.52 18.80 27.75
C VAL A 643 14.56 19.04 28.90
N THR A 644 15.10 19.12 30.11
CA THR A 644 14.36 19.43 31.34
C THR A 644 14.61 20.89 31.68
N TYR A 645 13.59 21.74 31.56
CA TYR A 645 13.67 23.17 31.89
C TYR A 645 12.78 23.50 33.08
N MET A 646 13.37 23.94 34.18
CA MET A 646 12.64 24.21 35.42
C MET A 646 12.03 25.61 35.42
N LEU A 647 10.72 25.71 35.61
CA LEU A 647 9.98 26.96 35.74
C LEU A 647 9.79 27.37 37.21
N GLU A 648 9.63 26.39 38.10
CA GLU A 648 9.42 26.59 39.54
C GLU A 648 9.92 25.34 40.31
N GLY A 649 10.42 25.53 41.53
CA GLY A 649 10.95 24.44 42.37
C GLY A 649 12.29 23.88 41.86
N SER A 650 12.57 22.61 42.19
CA SER A 650 13.80 21.95 41.72
C SER A 650 13.64 20.44 41.56
N SER A 651 14.47 19.84 40.72
CA SER A 651 14.51 18.41 40.45
C SER A 651 15.94 17.89 40.54
N ARG A 652 16.13 16.74 41.18
CA ARG A 652 17.42 16.02 41.17
C ARG A 652 17.45 15.07 39.98
N HIS A 653 18.61 14.95 39.36
CA HIS A 653 18.85 13.96 38.31
C HIS A 653 20.07 13.11 38.65
N GLU A 654 20.02 11.85 38.22
CA GLU A 654 21.14 10.91 38.29
C GLU A 654 21.08 9.94 37.10
N ASP A 655 22.23 9.50 36.60
CA ASP A 655 22.29 8.55 35.50
C ASP A 655 23.38 7.47 35.62
N SER A 656 23.26 6.47 34.75
CA SER A 656 24.17 5.33 34.63
C SER A 656 25.56 5.67 34.06
N ALA A 657 25.72 6.80 33.37
CA ALA A 657 27.02 7.31 32.92
C ALA A 657 27.80 8.02 34.06
N GLY A 658 27.14 8.33 35.18
CA GLY A 658 27.72 8.89 36.38
C GLY A 658 27.49 10.39 36.55
N HIS A 659 26.63 11.02 35.75
CA HIS A 659 26.23 12.40 36.00
C HIS A 659 25.13 12.43 37.07
N ALA A 660 25.16 13.48 37.88
CA ALA A 660 24.19 13.74 38.93
C ALA A 660 24.20 15.23 39.26
N GLY A 661 23.03 15.78 39.55
CA GLY A 661 22.91 17.22 39.80
C GLY A 661 21.54 17.65 40.31
N LEU A 662 21.44 18.95 40.56
CA LEU A 662 20.20 19.62 40.98
C LEU A 662 19.83 20.68 39.95
N ILE A 663 18.70 20.49 39.27
CA ILE A 663 18.14 21.47 38.34
C ILE A 663 17.25 22.41 39.15
N LYS A 664 17.71 23.66 39.34
CA LYS A 664 16.98 24.70 40.10
C LYS A 664 16.04 25.48 39.18
N THR A 665 15.10 26.23 39.76
CA THR A 665 14.24 27.19 39.04
C THR A 665 15.04 28.04 38.05
N GLY A 666 14.67 27.97 36.77
CA GLY A 666 15.32 28.69 35.69
C GLY A 666 16.53 27.99 35.09
N GLY A 667 16.97 26.85 35.62
CA GLY A 667 18.05 26.02 35.10
C GLY A 667 17.57 25.04 34.04
N VAL A 668 18.51 24.51 33.25
CA VAL A 668 18.24 23.51 32.21
C VAL A 668 19.20 22.35 32.28
N GLN A 669 18.67 21.14 32.06
CA GLN A 669 19.44 19.96 31.72
C GLN A 669 19.15 19.57 30.28
N TRP A 670 20.19 19.42 29.47
CA TRP A 670 20.12 18.90 28.11
C TRP A 670 20.88 17.57 28.04
N MET A 671 20.16 16.46 28.07
CA MET A 671 20.71 15.12 27.95
C MET A 671 20.62 14.64 26.50
N CYS A 672 21.72 14.12 25.96
CA CYS A 672 21.71 13.29 24.76
C CYS A 672 21.80 11.82 25.19
N ALA A 673 20.77 11.02 24.92
CA ALA A 673 20.77 9.61 25.30
C ALA A 673 21.67 8.74 24.39
N GLY A 674 21.91 9.17 23.15
CA GLY A 674 22.75 8.47 22.19
C GLY A 674 22.43 6.97 22.14
N ARG A 675 23.47 6.12 22.25
CA ARG A 675 23.38 4.66 22.23
C ARG A 675 22.69 4.02 23.43
N GLY A 676 22.31 4.74 24.47
CA GLY A 676 21.64 4.16 25.63
C GLY A 676 22.06 4.79 26.94
N ILE A 677 21.09 5.11 27.78
CA ILE A 677 21.31 5.57 29.16
C ILE A 677 20.14 5.17 30.03
N ILE A 678 20.39 4.80 31.29
CA ILE A 678 19.36 4.80 32.34
C ILE A 678 19.56 6.03 33.19
N HIS A 679 18.47 6.75 33.48
CA HIS A 679 18.48 7.93 34.32
C HIS A 679 17.21 8.03 35.17
N ALA A 680 17.24 8.89 36.18
CA ALA A 680 16.11 9.24 37.02
C ALA A 680 16.05 10.77 37.18
N GLU A 681 14.83 11.31 37.25
CA GLU A 681 14.56 12.73 37.50
C GLU A 681 13.47 12.83 38.58
N MET A 682 13.88 13.18 39.80
CA MET A 682 13.02 13.15 40.98
C MET A 682 12.85 14.55 41.58
N PRO A 683 11.62 15.00 41.86
CA PRO A 683 11.37 16.32 42.42
C PRO A 683 11.96 16.46 43.83
N VAL A 684 12.39 17.68 44.16
CA VAL A 684 12.79 18.03 45.53
C VAL A 684 11.59 18.66 46.25
N ASN A 685 11.05 17.94 47.22
CA ASN A 685 9.85 18.34 47.98
C ASN A 685 10.19 18.72 49.43
N GLU A 686 11.06 19.72 49.61
CA GLU A 686 11.44 20.22 50.93
C GLU A 686 10.34 21.11 51.54
N PRO A 687 10.16 21.11 52.88
CA PRO A 687 9.17 21.98 53.54
C PRO A 687 9.39 23.46 53.19
N GLY A 688 8.36 24.11 52.65
CA GLY A 688 8.39 25.53 52.27
C GLY A 688 8.87 25.82 50.84
N GLN A 689 9.27 24.80 50.07
CA GLN A 689 9.55 24.95 48.64
C GLN A 689 8.29 24.72 47.80
N PRO A 690 8.11 25.43 46.68
CA PRO A 690 6.98 25.21 45.77
C PRO A 690 7.10 23.86 45.08
N GLU A 691 5.96 23.27 44.71
CA GLU A 691 5.93 22.03 43.93
C GLU A 691 6.65 22.21 42.59
N PRO A 692 7.55 21.29 42.20
CA PRO A 692 8.31 21.44 40.97
C PRO A 692 7.44 21.49 39.71
N ARG A 693 7.67 22.52 38.89
CA ARG A 693 7.04 22.72 37.59
C ARG A 693 8.07 23.03 36.53
N GLY A 694 7.86 22.51 35.34
CA GLY A 694 8.80 22.68 34.25
C GLY A 694 8.31 22.11 32.93
N LEU A 695 9.21 22.10 31.96
CA LEU A 695 8.98 21.58 30.62
C LEU A 695 9.94 20.45 30.33
N GLN A 696 9.41 19.34 29.82
CA GLN A 696 10.16 18.21 29.28
C GLN A 696 9.98 18.17 27.77
N LEU A 697 11.03 18.48 27.01
CA LEU A 697 11.05 18.38 25.55
C LEU A 697 11.86 17.15 25.13
N TRP A 698 11.30 16.31 24.26
CA TRP A 698 12.05 15.24 23.61
C TRP A 698 12.28 15.58 22.14
N VAL A 699 13.55 15.51 21.72
CA VAL A 699 14.00 15.82 20.37
C VAL A 699 14.64 14.58 19.77
N ASP A 700 14.18 14.18 18.60
CA ASP A 700 14.76 13.09 17.84
C ASP A 700 16.19 13.41 17.44
N LEU A 701 17.12 12.47 17.63
CA LEU A 701 18.49 12.64 17.15
C LEU A 701 18.56 12.29 15.67
N PRO A 702 19.30 13.07 14.85
CA PRO A 702 19.67 12.65 13.50
C PRO A 702 20.27 11.24 13.52
N ALA A 703 19.97 10.42 12.51
CA ALA A 703 20.39 9.02 12.43
C ALA A 703 21.86 8.80 12.80
N LYS A 704 22.76 9.65 12.29
CA LYS A 704 24.21 9.62 12.55
C LYS A 704 24.61 9.82 14.03
N TYR A 705 23.73 10.39 14.85
CA TYR A 705 23.96 10.65 16.26
C TYR A 705 23.19 9.70 17.19
N LYS A 706 22.37 8.79 16.67
CA LYS A 706 21.58 7.86 17.51
C LYS A 706 22.42 6.85 18.29
N MET A 707 23.68 6.64 17.90
CA MET A 707 24.58 5.66 18.52
C MET A 707 25.85 6.27 19.14
N VAL A 708 25.89 7.60 19.35
CA VAL A 708 27.00 8.26 20.06
C VAL A 708 26.94 7.96 21.56
N GLU A 709 28.03 8.23 22.28
CA GLU A 709 28.01 8.17 23.75
C GLU A 709 26.99 9.16 24.34
N PRO A 710 26.33 8.82 25.45
CA PRO A 710 25.49 9.77 26.16
C PRO A 710 26.29 10.98 26.64
N THR A 711 25.69 12.17 26.58
CA THR A 711 26.34 13.43 27.01
C THR A 711 25.35 14.36 27.69
N TYR A 712 25.83 15.17 28.63
CA TYR A 712 25.03 16.16 29.35
C TYR A 712 25.56 17.57 29.16
N GLN A 713 24.64 18.53 29.06
CA GLN A 713 24.92 19.96 29.14
C GLN A 713 23.94 20.56 30.14
N GLU A 714 24.46 21.00 31.28
CA GLU A 714 23.68 21.61 32.35
C GLU A 714 24.05 23.07 32.48
N LEU A 715 23.05 23.92 32.61
CA LEU A 715 23.25 25.33 32.91
C LEU A 715 22.40 25.72 34.11
N ASP A 716 23.08 26.18 35.16
CA ASP A 716 22.46 26.93 36.23
C ASP A 716 21.77 28.20 35.70
N PRO A 717 20.75 28.72 36.40
CA PRO A 717 19.96 29.87 35.95
C PRO A 717 20.81 31.10 35.59
N GLU A 718 21.90 31.34 36.31
CA GLU A 718 22.81 32.47 36.11
C GLU A 718 23.61 32.35 34.80
N ASN A 719 23.76 31.13 34.29
CA ASN A 719 24.50 30.82 33.06
C ASN A 719 23.60 30.77 31.82
N ILE A 720 22.28 30.97 31.95
CA ILE A 720 21.37 31.09 30.81
C ILE A 720 21.30 32.56 30.37
N PRO A 721 21.87 32.89 29.19
CA PRO A 721 21.94 34.29 28.77
C PRO A 721 20.57 34.82 28.35
N SER A 722 20.33 36.11 28.59
CA SER A 722 19.08 36.80 28.27
C SER A 722 19.30 37.90 27.23
N ALA A 723 18.42 37.98 26.23
CA ALA A 723 18.33 39.09 25.29
C ALA A 723 17.18 40.04 25.65
N TYR A 724 17.36 41.34 25.36
CA TYR A 724 16.40 42.41 25.64
C TYR A 724 16.14 43.24 24.39
N PRO A 725 15.28 42.77 23.46
CA PRO A 725 15.18 43.33 22.11
C PRO A 725 14.66 44.77 22.06
N ALA A 726 13.90 45.19 23.07
CA ALA A 726 13.38 46.55 23.23
C ALA A 726 13.92 47.24 24.49
N GLY A 727 15.10 46.81 25.00
CA GLY A 727 15.70 47.32 26.23
C GLY A 727 15.23 46.60 27.51
N PRO A 728 15.77 46.98 28.69
CA PRO A 728 15.56 46.27 29.96
C PRO A 728 14.11 46.18 30.44
N ASP A 729 13.28 47.16 30.04
CA ASP A 729 11.85 47.23 30.37
C ASP A 729 10.94 46.52 29.36
N GLY A 730 11.50 46.04 28.25
CA GLY A 730 10.81 45.32 27.19
C GLY A 730 10.69 43.81 27.45
N PRO A 731 10.34 43.02 26.41
CA PRO A 731 10.31 41.56 26.52
C PRO A 731 11.73 41.01 26.80
N GLN A 732 11.84 40.14 27.79
CA GLN A 732 13.06 39.39 28.09
C GLN A 732 13.00 38.05 27.36
N ILE A 733 14.06 37.69 26.63
CA ILE A 733 14.19 36.38 25.99
C ILE A 733 15.35 35.63 26.64
N LYS A 734 15.06 34.62 27.45
CA LYS A 734 16.07 33.67 27.91
C LYS A 734 16.41 32.71 26.77
N VAL A 735 17.68 32.61 26.44
CA VAL A 735 18.18 31.79 25.31
C VAL A 735 18.68 30.46 25.87
N ILE A 736 17.80 29.45 25.96
CA ILE A 736 18.15 28.12 26.45
C ILE A 736 19.06 27.42 25.44
N SER A 737 18.71 27.49 24.15
CA SER A 737 19.58 27.06 23.04
C SER A 737 19.33 27.93 21.80
N GLY A 738 20.37 28.14 20.98
CA GLY A 738 20.28 28.96 19.76
C GLY A 738 20.68 30.42 19.97
N LYS A 739 20.10 31.32 19.15
CA LYS A 739 20.45 32.75 19.11
C LYS A 739 19.22 33.65 19.16
N SER A 740 19.33 34.75 19.88
CA SER A 740 18.30 35.79 19.94
C SER A 740 18.96 37.16 20.08
N HIS A 741 18.69 38.08 19.15
CA HIS A 741 19.15 39.48 19.18
C HIS A 741 20.62 39.69 19.57
N GLY A 742 21.53 38.91 18.97
CA GLY A 742 22.97 38.99 19.23
C GLY A 742 23.47 38.18 20.42
N VAL A 743 22.57 37.61 21.22
CA VAL A 743 22.88 36.73 22.35
C VAL A 743 22.78 35.27 21.91
N GLU A 744 23.77 34.45 22.29
CA GLU A 744 23.86 33.03 21.96
C GLU A 744 24.00 32.19 23.24
N SER A 745 23.22 31.12 23.35
CA SER A 745 23.37 30.14 24.43
C SER A 745 24.68 29.36 24.30
N PRO A 746 25.33 28.91 25.38
CA PRO A 746 26.45 27.96 25.30
C PRO A 746 26.01 26.53 24.95
N VAL A 747 24.72 26.17 25.04
CA VAL A 747 24.22 24.83 24.68
C VAL A 747 24.41 24.54 23.19
N ARG A 748 24.95 23.36 22.86
CA ARG A 748 25.19 22.86 21.49
C ARG A 748 24.41 21.56 21.26
N PRO A 749 23.17 21.63 20.77
CA PRO A 749 22.35 20.44 20.54
C PRO A 749 22.76 19.68 19.28
N LEU A 750 22.82 18.35 19.37
CA LEU A 750 23.03 17.49 18.21
C LEU A 750 21.74 17.45 17.37
N GLY A 751 21.80 17.98 16.14
CA GLY A 751 20.65 18.01 15.23
C GLY A 751 19.88 19.34 15.19
N GLY A 752 20.40 20.41 15.79
CA GLY A 752 19.87 21.76 15.60
C GLY A 752 18.49 21.98 16.23
N CYS A 753 18.47 22.54 17.45
CA CYS A 753 17.25 22.94 18.14
C CYS A 753 17.46 24.27 18.86
N TRP A 754 16.60 25.24 18.62
CA TRP A 754 16.53 26.51 19.34
C TRP A 754 15.39 26.44 20.33
N TYR A 755 15.67 26.86 21.55
CA TYR A 755 14.73 26.87 22.66
C TYR A 755 14.85 28.24 23.32
N LEU A 756 13.80 29.03 23.20
CA LEU A 756 13.74 30.39 23.74
C LEU A 756 12.55 30.51 24.70
N HIS A 757 12.76 31.13 25.86
CA HIS A 757 11.70 31.47 26.79
C HIS A 757 11.50 32.99 26.77
N ILE A 758 10.34 33.43 26.29
CA ILE A 758 9.99 34.84 26.10
C ILE A 758 9.04 35.27 27.22
N ILE A 759 9.43 36.33 27.93
CA ILE A 759 8.74 36.86 29.10
C ILE A 759 8.37 38.33 28.84
N PHE A 760 7.08 38.63 28.84
CA PHE A 760 6.53 39.97 28.73
C PHE A 760 6.05 40.44 30.11
N LYS A 761 6.81 41.34 30.76
CA LYS A 761 6.34 41.98 32.02
C LYS A 761 5.15 42.88 31.77
N LYS A 762 5.18 43.63 30.67
CA LYS A 762 4.08 44.46 30.15
C LYS A 762 3.73 44.03 28.73
N GLN A 763 2.54 44.37 28.27
CA GLN A 763 2.14 44.16 26.88
C GLN A 763 3.16 44.74 25.90
N GLY A 764 3.58 43.94 24.92
CA GLY A 764 4.48 44.37 23.87
C GLY A 764 4.52 43.37 22.71
N THR A 765 5.38 43.67 21.74
CA THR A 765 5.61 42.85 20.55
C THR A 765 7.10 42.62 20.37
N VAL A 766 7.47 41.39 19.98
CA VAL A 766 8.84 41.05 19.62
C VAL A 766 8.87 40.25 18.33
N PHE A 767 9.85 40.54 17.47
CA PHE A 767 10.14 39.71 16.30
C PHE A 767 11.39 38.89 16.56
N GLN A 768 11.24 37.58 16.65
CA GLN A 768 12.34 36.63 16.80
C GLN A 768 12.69 36.05 15.43
N SER A 769 13.88 36.37 14.92
CA SER A 769 14.41 35.73 13.71
C SER A 769 14.61 34.24 13.96
N ILE A 770 14.23 33.40 13.01
CA ILE A 770 14.63 31.99 12.96
C ILE A 770 15.71 31.86 11.89
N ARG A 771 16.57 30.84 11.98
CA ARG A 771 17.65 30.61 11.00
C ARG A 771 17.08 30.67 9.56
N LYS A 772 17.59 31.62 8.77
CA LYS A 772 16.95 32.30 7.61
C LYS A 772 16.53 31.44 6.40
N SER A 773 16.82 30.13 6.31
CA SER A 773 16.82 29.45 5.00
C SER A 773 16.18 28.05 4.86
N ALA A 774 15.61 27.42 5.89
CA ALA A 774 15.58 25.94 5.87
C ALA A 774 14.29 25.21 6.27
N GLY A 775 13.11 25.84 6.26
CA GLY A 775 11.87 25.09 6.54
C GLY A 775 11.81 24.50 7.96
N TRP A 776 12.53 25.08 8.92
CA TRP A 776 12.58 24.60 10.31
C TRP A 776 11.20 24.50 10.94
N THR A 777 10.89 23.35 11.53
CA THR A 777 9.66 23.14 12.28
C THR A 777 9.69 24.05 13.50
N THR A 778 8.71 24.94 13.62
CA THR A 778 8.66 25.95 14.69
C THR A 778 7.31 25.92 15.36
N PHE A 779 7.29 25.99 16.69
CA PHE A 779 6.05 26.13 17.45
C PHE A 779 6.23 27.08 18.65
N VAL A 780 5.10 27.61 19.12
CA VAL A 780 5.00 28.38 20.36
C VAL A 780 4.14 27.60 21.34
N TYR A 781 4.57 27.50 22.59
CA TYR A 781 3.75 27.01 23.69
C TYR A 781 3.56 28.11 24.74
N THR A 782 2.33 28.55 24.93
CA THR A 782 2.00 29.64 25.86
C THR A 782 1.89 29.10 27.28
N LEU A 783 2.70 29.61 28.21
CA LEU A 783 2.69 29.20 29.62
C LEU A 783 1.67 29.99 30.43
N LYS A 784 1.62 31.30 30.20
CA LYS A 784 0.79 32.25 30.95
C LYS A 784 0.37 33.43 30.07
N GLY A 785 -0.82 33.97 30.30
CA GLY A 785 -1.36 35.09 29.54
C GLY A 785 -1.81 34.69 28.13
N GLY A 786 -2.04 35.69 27.26
CA GLY A 786 -2.50 35.49 25.90
C GLY A 786 -1.55 36.09 24.86
N VAL A 787 -1.50 35.48 23.67
CA VAL A 787 -0.58 35.89 22.59
C VAL A 787 -1.28 35.95 21.24
N LYS A 788 -0.79 36.81 20.35
CA LYS A 788 -1.07 36.83 18.91
C LYS A 788 0.21 36.55 18.14
N ILE A 789 0.12 35.82 17.03
CA ILE A 789 1.27 35.44 16.21
C ILE A 789 1.16 36.04 14.82
N GLY A 790 2.25 36.66 14.34
CA GLY A 790 2.30 37.28 13.02
C GLY A 790 1.28 38.39 12.85
N SER A 791 0.60 38.39 11.71
CA SER A 791 -0.50 39.32 11.39
C SER A 791 -1.88 38.80 11.84
N ASP A 792 -1.93 37.70 12.59
CA ASP A 792 -3.20 37.15 13.06
C ASP A 792 -3.83 38.08 14.11
N ASN A 793 -5.13 38.32 13.98
CA ASN A 793 -5.92 39.06 14.96
C ASN A 793 -6.50 38.18 16.07
N VAL A 794 -6.32 36.87 15.99
CA VAL A 794 -6.80 35.89 16.97
C VAL A 794 -5.91 35.85 18.21
N LYS A 795 -6.52 36.02 19.39
CA LYS A 795 -5.87 35.77 20.68
C LYS A 795 -5.76 34.25 20.91
N HIS A 796 -4.60 33.80 21.35
CA HIS A 796 -4.36 32.44 21.80
C HIS A 796 -4.11 32.41 23.31
N ASP A 797 -4.97 31.70 24.03
CA ASP A 797 -4.93 31.49 25.49
C ASP A 797 -3.75 30.59 25.92
N PRO A 798 -3.45 30.50 27.24
CA PRO A 798 -2.35 29.66 27.72
C PRO A 798 -2.64 28.16 27.53
N TYR A 799 -1.57 27.37 27.64
CA TYR A 799 -1.54 25.91 27.45
C TYR A 799 -1.84 25.42 26.04
N TYR A 800 -1.78 26.30 25.04
CA TYR A 800 -1.85 25.91 23.63
C TYR A 800 -0.46 25.84 23.01
N THR A 801 -0.24 24.78 22.23
CA THR A 801 0.83 24.71 21.23
C THR A 801 0.32 25.23 19.89
N LEU A 802 1.00 26.22 19.35
CA LEU A 802 0.77 26.85 18.05
C LEU A 802 1.88 26.43 17.10
N VAL A 803 1.61 25.49 16.19
CA VAL A 803 2.56 25.09 15.14
C VAL A 803 2.53 26.13 14.04
N LEU A 804 3.71 26.63 13.68
CA LEU A 804 3.87 27.77 12.77
C LEU A 804 4.21 27.33 11.35
N SER A 805 3.87 28.18 10.38
CA SER A 805 4.23 28.01 8.98
C SER A 805 5.75 28.08 8.79
N ALA A 806 6.20 27.59 7.64
CA ALA A 806 7.59 27.64 7.20
C ALA A 806 7.66 27.95 5.70
N SER A 807 6.83 28.89 5.25
CA SER A 807 6.66 29.25 3.84
C SER A 807 7.91 29.98 3.31
N GLU A 808 8.14 29.89 2.01
CA GLU A 808 9.23 30.60 1.34
C GLU A 808 9.10 32.12 1.56
N GLY A 809 10.15 32.75 2.10
CA GLY A 809 10.18 34.18 2.47
C GLY A 809 9.94 34.48 3.95
N GLU A 810 9.37 33.55 4.75
CA GLU A 810 9.20 33.73 6.19
C GLU A 810 10.54 33.53 6.94
N ASN A 811 10.98 34.54 7.68
CA ASN A 811 12.32 34.56 8.29
C ASN A 811 12.33 34.70 9.83
N GLY A 812 11.15 34.70 10.45
CA GLY A 812 11.03 34.72 11.90
C GLY A 812 9.59 34.67 12.37
N VAL A 813 9.37 34.99 13.64
CA VAL A 813 8.04 34.99 14.27
C VAL A 813 7.86 36.30 15.01
N THR A 814 6.82 37.04 14.65
CA THR A 814 6.30 38.15 15.47
C THR A 814 5.38 37.56 16.53
N VAL A 815 5.67 37.85 17.79
CA VAL A 815 4.84 37.48 18.94
C VAL A 815 4.40 38.75 19.65
N THR A 816 3.09 38.90 19.84
CA THR A 816 2.49 40.03 20.56
C THR A 816 1.75 39.52 21.77
N SER A 817 2.13 39.93 22.96
CA SER A 817 1.38 39.62 24.18
C SER A 817 0.10 40.45 24.23
N THR A 818 -1.03 39.83 24.60
CA THR A 818 -2.31 40.52 24.79
C THR A 818 -2.58 40.91 26.24
N GLU A 819 -1.72 40.51 27.17
CA GLU A 819 -1.85 40.69 28.61
C GLU A 819 -0.48 40.98 29.25
N ASP A 820 -0.46 41.68 30.38
CA ASP A 820 0.76 41.83 31.19
C ASP A 820 1.14 40.49 31.84
N ASN A 821 2.43 40.32 32.16
CA ASN A 821 2.97 39.06 32.71
C ASN A 821 2.67 37.82 31.85
N THR A 822 2.79 37.95 30.52
CA THR A 822 2.64 36.86 29.55
C THR A 822 3.96 36.12 29.38
N GLU A 823 3.93 34.79 29.42
CA GLU A 823 5.11 33.92 29.28
C GLU A 823 4.84 32.81 28.27
N LEU A 824 5.82 32.53 27.41
CA LEU A 824 5.74 31.48 26.40
C LEU A 824 7.12 30.93 26.05
N VAL A 825 7.17 29.71 25.53
CA VAL A 825 8.37 29.18 24.89
C VAL A 825 8.19 29.14 23.38
N LEU A 826 9.25 29.51 22.67
CA LEU A 826 9.34 29.45 21.23
C LEU A 826 10.48 28.49 20.87
N ILE A 827 10.13 27.40 20.20
CA ILE A 827 11.04 26.29 19.94
C ILE A 827 11.05 26.03 18.43
N ALA A 828 12.25 25.95 17.86
CA ALA A 828 12.47 25.71 16.44
C ALA A 828 13.53 24.63 16.23
N GLY A 829 13.25 23.63 15.40
CA GLY A 829 14.13 22.50 15.16
C GLY A 829 14.28 22.20 13.67
N GLU A 830 15.44 21.68 13.29
CA GLU A 830 15.67 21.21 11.94
C GLU A 830 14.84 19.95 11.68
N PRO A 831 13.91 19.93 10.71
CA PRO A 831 13.15 18.74 10.39
C PRO A 831 14.10 17.66 9.87
N LEU A 832 13.96 16.46 10.40
CA LEU A 832 14.76 15.31 9.98
C LEU A 832 14.01 14.52 8.92
N ASP A 833 14.66 14.29 7.78
CA ASP A 833 14.21 13.36 6.73
C ASP A 833 14.63 11.93 7.10
N GLN A 834 14.01 11.41 8.16
CA GLN A 834 14.23 10.06 8.65
C GLN A 834 12.91 9.48 9.21
N GLU A 835 12.77 8.16 9.13
CA GLU A 835 11.66 7.49 9.81
C GLU A 835 11.89 7.58 11.32
N VAL A 836 10.81 7.81 12.08
CA VAL A 836 10.84 7.82 13.55
C VAL A 836 10.13 6.58 14.03
N VAL A 837 10.89 5.61 14.53
CA VAL A 837 10.36 4.41 15.19
C VAL A 837 10.53 4.56 16.69
N GLN A 838 9.48 5.07 17.35
CA GLN A 838 9.45 5.31 18.79
C GLN A 838 8.63 4.22 19.50
N TYR A 839 9.23 3.58 20.50
CA TYR A 839 8.56 2.69 21.44
C TYR A 839 8.92 3.08 22.87
N GLY A 840 7.98 3.76 23.53
CA GLY A 840 8.21 4.34 24.85
C GLY A 840 9.42 5.30 24.81
N PRO A 841 10.47 5.05 25.61
CA PRO A 841 11.60 5.95 25.71
C PRO A 841 12.74 5.67 24.71
N PHE A 842 12.55 4.70 23.80
CA PHE A 842 13.50 4.35 22.75
C PHE A 842 13.04 4.92 21.40
N VAL A 843 13.99 5.50 20.66
CA VAL A 843 13.71 6.13 19.36
C VAL A 843 14.81 5.79 18.36
N MET A 844 14.46 5.04 17.32
CA MET A 844 15.39 4.65 16.26
C MET A 844 14.85 5.01 14.87
N THR A 845 15.67 4.81 13.83
CA THR A 845 15.29 5.10 12.44
C THR A 845 14.74 3.89 11.67
N SER A 846 14.72 2.71 12.27
CA SER A 846 14.06 1.53 11.70
C SER A 846 13.44 0.61 12.75
N ARG A 847 12.57 -0.30 12.31
CA ARG A 847 11.98 -1.32 13.18
C ARG A 847 13.00 -2.35 13.65
N GLU A 848 14.06 -2.62 12.89
CA GLU A 848 15.14 -3.49 13.36
C GLU A 848 15.92 -2.83 14.47
N GLU A 849 16.27 -1.56 14.30
CA GLU A 849 17.07 -0.82 15.27
C GLU A 849 16.34 -0.73 16.61
N ILE A 850 15.01 -0.53 16.60
CA ILE A 850 14.23 -0.51 17.84
C ILE A 850 14.12 -1.90 18.48
N GLN A 851 13.95 -2.97 17.70
CA GLN A 851 13.95 -4.34 18.22
C GLN A 851 15.31 -4.71 18.81
N LYS A 852 16.40 -4.38 18.11
CA LYS A 852 17.77 -4.52 18.61
C LYS A 852 17.96 -3.73 19.90
N THR A 853 17.36 -2.55 20.02
CA THR A 853 17.41 -1.74 21.24
C THR A 853 16.78 -2.45 22.43
N PHE A 854 15.63 -3.12 22.24
CA PHE A 854 15.06 -3.95 23.30
C PHE A 854 15.94 -5.15 23.67
N ILE A 855 16.61 -5.78 22.70
CA ILE A 855 17.56 -6.86 22.95
C ILE A 855 18.77 -6.34 23.73
N ASP A 856 19.34 -5.22 23.29
CA ASP A 856 20.48 -4.56 23.92
C ASP A 856 20.16 -4.18 25.38
N TYR A 857 18.98 -3.63 25.63
CA TYR A 857 18.51 -3.31 26.99
C TYR A 857 18.35 -4.57 27.85
N ARG A 858 17.70 -5.62 27.34
CA ARG A 858 17.50 -6.88 28.08
C ARG A 858 18.79 -7.61 28.38
N LEU A 859 19.74 -7.61 27.43
CA LEU A 859 21.03 -8.29 27.57
C LEU A 859 22.11 -7.40 28.21
N ALA A 860 21.78 -6.17 28.60
CA ALA A 860 22.71 -5.18 29.13
C ALA A 860 23.97 -5.01 28.26
N GLN A 861 23.80 -4.63 27.00
CA GLN A 861 24.89 -4.45 26.03
C GLN A 861 24.67 -3.22 25.14
N ASN A 862 25.71 -2.78 24.42
CA ASN A 862 25.67 -1.74 23.40
C ASN A 862 25.10 -0.39 23.89
N GLY A 863 25.54 0.09 25.05
CA GLY A 863 25.05 1.32 25.70
C GLY A 863 24.13 1.06 26.91
N PHE A 864 23.78 -0.20 27.18
CA PHE A 864 23.00 -0.60 28.34
C PHE A 864 23.78 -1.52 29.29
N GLU A 865 25.11 -1.47 29.29
CA GLU A 865 25.99 -2.34 30.09
C GLU A 865 25.67 -2.30 31.59
N LYS A 866 25.10 -1.18 32.06
CA LYS A 866 24.74 -0.98 33.45
C LYS A 866 23.25 -1.21 33.75
N ALA A 867 22.46 -1.65 32.77
CA ALA A 867 21.01 -1.55 32.84
C ALA A 867 20.34 -2.30 34.01
N HIS A 868 20.92 -3.44 34.41
CA HIS A 868 20.37 -4.29 35.48
C HIS A 868 21.13 -4.19 36.80
N ILE A 869 22.23 -3.42 36.82
CA ILE A 869 23.12 -3.31 37.99
C ILE A 869 23.14 -1.91 38.59
N TRP A 870 22.90 -0.87 37.77
CA TRP A 870 22.81 0.50 38.25
C TRP A 870 21.40 0.77 38.75
N LYS A 871 21.33 1.48 39.88
CA LYS A 871 20.10 2.02 40.45
C LYS A 871 20.39 3.43 40.92
N SER A 872 19.48 4.36 40.66
CA SER A 872 19.63 5.70 41.21
C SER A 872 19.44 5.68 42.73
N LYS A 873 20.11 6.59 43.42
CA LYS A 873 19.90 6.83 44.85
C LYS A 873 18.63 7.63 45.10
N ILE A 874 18.20 8.41 44.09
CA ILE A 874 17.06 9.32 44.18
C ILE A 874 15.71 8.65 43.86
N GLY A 875 15.69 7.61 43.03
CA GLY A 875 14.46 6.93 42.57
C GLY A 875 14.04 5.74 43.42
N GLY A 876 14.87 5.31 44.38
CA GLY A 876 14.62 4.18 45.29
C GLY A 876 14.04 4.56 46.66
N LEU A 877 13.54 5.79 46.83
CA LEU A 877 13.01 6.34 48.08
C LEU A 877 11.48 6.35 48.12
#